data_AF-A0A7S4A4Z0-F1
#
_entry.id   AF-A0A7S4A4Z0-F1
#
_cell.length_a   1.000
_cell.length_b   1.000
_cell.length_c   1.000
_cell.angle_alpha   90.00
_cell.angle_beta   90.00
_cell.angle_gamma   90.00
#
_symmetry.space_group_name_H-M   'P 1'
#
loop_
_entity.id
_entity.type
_entity.pdbx_description
1 polymer ?
#
loop_
_entity_poly.entity_id
_entity_poly.type
_entity_poly.pdbx_seq_one_letter_code
_entity_poly.pdbx_strand_id
1 'polypeptide(L)'
;MAAVFLHYEQGSAPFTCKLKTELGLAEALEKFRIKYRKKHGQAPPNLEARHHGQTLSDATWRALPAKTDVFLTEGKAPERPKPKPAPPKPKPPPPPKETAPPALVARLLKQAEKQTAEKSYRSARGVYEALLQAGATERATRGLATVDLKRGAHADALKQFEGLWKTYKRERDALACGRCLAALGRHQLAIEMFRRAMRDETLMEDAGVELARAQLSEGRGQEACATCELVLKKNPQHCGATVAYSQVARAFHKKDEELSLILRAVVMDQENKDARRGAALAISDEGGFDRLRKQLADPRDSPAAAVAFLATVCKDHGRVEVSAELLQWAADDVPSSASYALNLLHAREILNDYEGALKAGERFFSQGRVAWYTDVMAILQGRGEFGSAAFCTSTNDVVLEWVAAEDDNHAVVRGTPSPKPTKIKYDDDALDALAVAFALCKVLYLGGGLARARLLVKALEPARRASSTPLHQTSVRNEHAYYCCVAQVLCEDRRDICEYDDDVYVCGDSHTLAPAWKVLQVEQKRLRLKPALVTGLKHWHLRREGYFYPKRNFYYVCGVDTRSPLKKALGLFGDHVETPTIPSNATVLFLLGEIDCREGILVAVEKLRYESVDEGIRHTASIFVDVASRLARHKRWKVLVHPVPPVLDETRGMVLKYNATLRRLVDECSELTWVDCFGGFLDPASGKLDARWRLDGTHLHPRYLDELLAPALGALDF
;
A
#
# COMPACT_ATOMS: atom_id res chain seq x y z
N MET A 1 -57.48 36.09 0.61
CA MET A 1 -56.25 35.57 -0.02
C MET A 1 -56.30 34.05 -0.02
N ALA A 2 -56.70 33.41 -1.14
CA ALA A 2 -56.78 31.96 -1.23
C ALA A 2 -55.48 31.35 -1.78
N ALA A 3 -54.89 30.40 -1.04
CA ALA A 3 -53.59 29.79 -1.36
C ALA A 3 -53.72 28.52 -2.22
N VAL A 4 -53.04 28.48 -3.37
CA VAL A 4 -52.83 27.28 -4.20
C VAL A 4 -51.68 26.45 -3.62
N PHE A 5 -51.93 25.17 -3.38
CA PHE A 5 -50.93 24.22 -2.90
C PHE A 5 -50.30 23.48 -4.09
N LEU A 6 -48.99 23.69 -4.26
CA LEU A 6 -48.20 23.09 -5.32
C LEU A 6 -47.27 22.04 -4.69
N HIS A 7 -47.49 20.76 -5.00
CA HIS A 7 -46.61 19.67 -4.64
C HIS A 7 -45.83 19.21 -5.86
N TYR A 8 -44.50 19.07 -5.74
CA TYR A 8 -43.61 18.65 -6.82
C TYR A 8 -42.72 17.50 -6.33
N GLU A 9 -42.69 16.39 -7.08
CA GLU A 9 -41.74 15.29 -6.91
C GLU A 9 -40.63 15.38 -7.98
N GLN A 10 -39.38 15.17 -7.58
CA GLN A 10 -38.21 15.44 -8.41
C GLN A 10 -37.89 14.26 -9.35
N GLY A 11 -37.79 14.52 -10.66
CA GLY A 11 -37.10 13.61 -11.61
C GLY A 11 -37.93 12.93 -12.70
N SER A 12 -39.23 13.18 -12.84
CA SER A 12 -40.04 12.66 -13.95
C SER A 12 -41.09 13.68 -14.40
N ALA A 13 -41.33 13.78 -15.72
CA ALA A 13 -42.58 14.33 -16.25
C ALA A 13 -43.65 13.23 -16.12
N PRO A 14 -44.90 13.52 -15.69
CA PRO A 14 -45.56 14.83 -15.57
C PRO A 14 -45.52 15.48 -14.16
N PHE A 15 -45.65 16.82 -14.10
CA PHE A 15 -45.76 17.58 -12.84
C PHE A 15 -47.24 17.61 -12.39
N THR A 16 -47.54 17.52 -11.08
CA THR A 16 -48.94 17.55 -10.58
C THR A 16 -49.21 18.81 -9.76
N CYS A 17 -50.37 19.44 -9.94
CA CYS A 17 -50.78 20.65 -9.23
C CYS A 17 -52.22 20.50 -8.70
N LYS A 18 -52.43 20.76 -7.40
CA LYS A 18 -53.78 20.82 -6.81
C LYS A 18 -54.35 22.22 -6.90
N LEU A 19 -55.53 22.35 -7.49
CA LEU A 19 -56.14 23.65 -7.74
C LEU A 19 -57.14 24.06 -6.65
N LYS A 20 -57.18 25.37 -6.39
CA LYS A 20 -58.32 26.05 -5.76
C LYS A 20 -58.91 27.01 -6.79
N THR A 21 -60.23 26.97 -6.98
CA THR A 21 -61.00 27.40 -8.17
C THR A 21 -61.13 28.92 -8.39
N GLU A 22 -60.19 29.71 -7.88
CA GLU A 22 -60.31 31.18 -7.83
C GLU A 22 -59.34 31.91 -8.78
N LEU A 23 -58.46 31.18 -9.49
CA LEU A 23 -57.44 31.74 -10.38
C LEU A 23 -57.66 31.33 -11.83
N GLY A 24 -57.32 32.23 -12.77
CA GLY A 24 -57.19 31.88 -14.19
C GLY A 24 -55.97 30.99 -14.47
N LEU A 25 -56.03 30.21 -15.54
CA LEU A 25 -55.00 29.27 -15.98
C LEU A 25 -53.64 29.94 -16.19
N ALA A 26 -53.63 31.10 -16.86
CA ALA A 26 -52.40 31.85 -17.13
C ALA A 26 -51.73 32.33 -15.83
N GLU A 27 -52.52 32.81 -14.86
CA GLU A 27 -52.00 33.26 -13.57
C GLU A 27 -51.45 32.09 -12.73
N ALA A 28 -52.10 30.92 -12.80
CA ALA A 28 -51.63 29.73 -12.12
C ALA A 28 -50.30 29.19 -12.69
N LEU A 29 -50.16 29.19 -14.02
CA LEU A 29 -48.91 28.81 -14.69
C LEU A 29 -47.77 29.77 -14.34
N GLU A 30 -48.04 31.06 -14.23
CA GLU A 30 -47.02 32.05 -13.86
C GLU A 30 -46.58 31.91 -12.40
N LYS A 31 -47.51 31.67 -11.47
CA LYS A 31 -47.17 31.34 -10.07
C LYS A 31 -46.31 30.08 -9.95
N PHE A 32 -46.56 29.06 -10.78
CA PHE A 32 -45.70 27.88 -10.86
C PHE A 32 -44.28 28.24 -11.35
N ARG A 33 -44.16 29.02 -12.43
CA ARG A 33 -42.86 29.47 -12.96
C ARG A 33 -42.02 30.20 -11.91
N ILE A 34 -42.62 31.10 -11.15
CA ILE A 34 -41.93 31.86 -10.09
C ILE A 34 -41.41 30.90 -9.00
N LYS A 35 -42.26 29.97 -8.52
CA LYS A 35 -41.86 28.99 -7.51
C LYS A 35 -40.76 28.05 -8.00
N TYR A 36 -40.86 27.59 -9.25
CA TYR A 36 -39.87 26.72 -9.87
C TYR A 36 -38.51 27.42 -9.98
N ARG A 37 -38.49 28.68 -10.47
CA ARG A 37 -37.26 29.48 -10.57
C ARG A 37 -36.62 29.72 -9.21
N LYS A 38 -37.40 30.03 -8.18
CA LYS A 38 -36.88 30.21 -6.81
C LYS A 38 -36.23 28.93 -6.25
N LYS A 39 -36.73 27.75 -6.60
CA LYS A 39 -36.22 26.46 -6.10
C LYS A 39 -35.04 25.92 -6.91
N HIS A 40 -35.01 26.14 -8.23
CA HIS A 40 -34.05 25.49 -9.14
C HIS A 40 -33.08 26.45 -9.84
N GLY A 41 -33.18 27.77 -9.62
CA GLY A 41 -32.28 28.77 -10.23
C GLY A 41 -32.46 28.99 -11.74
N GLN A 42 -33.42 28.31 -12.37
CA GLN A 42 -33.72 28.41 -13.80
C GLN A 42 -35.24 28.40 -14.06
N ALA A 43 -35.68 28.89 -15.23
CA ALA A 43 -37.08 28.82 -15.62
C ALA A 43 -37.50 27.37 -15.96
N PRO A 44 -38.74 26.94 -15.66
CA PRO A 44 -39.22 25.64 -16.13
C PRO A 44 -39.39 25.65 -17.67
N PRO A 45 -39.40 24.47 -18.32
CA PRO A 45 -39.76 24.34 -19.72
C PRO A 45 -41.19 24.87 -19.98
N ASN A 46 -41.57 25.07 -21.24
CA ASN A 46 -42.95 25.45 -21.57
C ASN A 46 -43.91 24.32 -21.20
N LEU A 47 -44.81 24.59 -20.26
CA LEU A 47 -45.77 23.61 -19.75
C LEU A 47 -47.19 23.91 -20.22
N GLU A 48 -47.92 22.86 -20.58
CA GLU A 48 -49.37 22.86 -20.81
C GLU A 48 -50.07 22.22 -19.60
N ALA A 49 -51.18 22.81 -19.16
CA ALA A 49 -52.04 22.19 -18.16
C ALA A 49 -52.96 21.15 -18.80
N ARG A 50 -52.99 19.94 -18.25
CA ARG A 50 -53.78 18.81 -18.72
C ARG A 50 -54.58 18.16 -17.60
N HIS A 51 -55.83 17.82 -17.92
CA HIS A 51 -56.69 17.02 -17.05
C HIS A 51 -57.32 15.90 -17.90
N HIS A 52 -57.23 14.65 -17.44
CA HIS A 52 -57.61 13.46 -18.22
C HIS A 52 -57.07 13.43 -19.67
N GLY A 53 -55.83 13.88 -19.86
CA GLY A 53 -55.15 13.85 -21.17
C GLY A 53 -55.50 14.99 -22.13
N GLN A 54 -56.45 15.87 -21.78
CA GLN A 54 -56.82 17.04 -22.59
C GLN A 54 -56.17 18.32 -22.08
N THR A 55 -55.68 19.16 -22.99
CA THR A 55 -55.14 20.49 -22.67
C THR A 55 -56.26 21.43 -22.26
N LEU A 56 -56.10 22.10 -21.12
CA LEU A 56 -57.08 23.02 -20.56
C LEU A 56 -56.96 24.42 -21.19
N SER A 57 -58.09 25.03 -21.50
CA SER A 57 -58.23 26.47 -21.78
C SER A 57 -58.60 27.21 -20.49
N ASP A 58 -58.57 28.54 -20.48
CA ASP A 58 -58.98 29.30 -19.28
C ASP A 58 -60.45 29.02 -18.89
N ALA A 59 -61.32 28.79 -19.89
CA ALA A 59 -62.73 28.45 -19.66
C ALA A 59 -62.88 27.04 -19.06
N THR A 60 -62.20 26.03 -19.60
CA THR A 60 -62.29 24.66 -19.06
C THR A 60 -61.54 24.49 -17.74
N TRP A 61 -60.52 25.31 -17.50
CA TRP A 61 -59.83 25.42 -16.21
C TRP A 61 -60.76 25.94 -15.10
N ARG A 62 -61.51 27.01 -15.35
CA ARG A 62 -62.46 27.57 -14.38
C ARG A 62 -63.67 26.66 -14.12
N ALA A 63 -63.99 25.78 -15.05
CA ALA A 63 -65.05 24.79 -14.91
C ALA A 63 -64.65 23.56 -14.06
N LEU A 64 -63.38 23.42 -13.67
CA LEU A 64 -62.94 22.29 -12.84
C LEU A 64 -63.51 22.40 -11.41
N PRO A 65 -63.89 21.27 -10.80
CA PRO A 65 -64.25 21.23 -9.39
C PRO A 65 -63.15 21.75 -8.46
N ALA A 66 -63.54 22.20 -7.27
CA ALA A 66 -62.59 22.57 -6.24
C ALA A 66 -61.71 21.37 -5.84
N LYS A 67 -60.39 21.59 -5.67
CA LYS A 67 -59.39 20.58 -5.29
C LYS A 67 -59.09 19.52 -6.36
N THR A 68 -59.33 19.81 -7.64
CA THR A 68 -58.91 18.93 -8.75
C THR A 68 -57.39 18.89 -8.92
N ASP A 69 -56.85 17.69 -9.13
CA ASP A 69 -55.46 17.45 -9.56
C ASP A 69 -55.33 17.69 -11.07
N VAL A 70 -54.45 18.62 -11.43
CA VAL A 70 -54.13 18.95 -12.83
C VAL A 70 -52.65 18.69 -13.08
N PHE A 71 -52.37 17.98 -14.17
CA PHE A 71 -51.01 17.66 -14.58
C PHE A 71 -50.48 18.77 -15.48
N LEU A 72 -49.32 19.34 -15.15
CA LEU A 72 -48.57 20.17 -16.07
C LEU A 72 -47.58 19.28 -16.81
N THR A 73 -47.62 19.31 -18.14
CA THR A 73 -46.73 18.52 -19.00
C THR A 73 -45.96 19.44 -19.93
N GLU A 74 -44.77 19.04 -20.38
CA GLU A 74 -44.07 19.79 -21.42
C GLU A 74 -44.96 19.92 -22.67
N GLY A 75 -45.29 21.15 -23.03
CA GLY A 75 -46.09 21.46 -24.21
C GLY A 75 -45.32 21.12 -25.48
N LYS A 76 -46.04 20.83 -26.57
CA LYS A 76 -45.39 20.66 -27.87
C LYS A 76 -44.72 21.99 -28.24
N ALA A 77 -43.43 21.95 -28.59
CA ALA A 77 -42.75 23.12 -29.11
C ALA A 77 -43.53 23.67 -30.32
N PRO A 78 -43.71 25.00 -30.46
CA PRO A 78 -44.37 25.56 -31.63
C PRO A 78 -43.65 25.05 -32.89
N GLU A 79 -44.43 24.51 -33.84
CA GLU A 79 -43.91 24.06 -35.13
C GLU A 79 -43.17 25.23 -35.79
N ARG A 80 -41.84 25.14 -35.84
CA ARG A 80 -41.06 25.98 -36.75
C ARG A 80 -41.53 25.67 -38.17
N PRO A 81 -41.60 26.68 -39.06
CA PRO A 81 -41.87 26.43 -40.47
C PRO A 81 -40.93 25.33 -40.95
N LYS A 82 -41.49 24.30 -41.61
CA LYS A 82 -40.74 23.13 -42.07
C LYS A 82 -39.46 23.60 -42.76
N PRO A 83 -38.27 23.27 -42.23
CA PRO A 83 -37.05 23.45 -43.01
C PRO A 83 -37.19 22.55 -44.23
N LYS A 84 -36.74 23.05 -45.40
CA LYS A 84 -36.54 22.20 -46.58
C LYS A 84 -35.84 20.90 -46.17
N PRO A 85 -36.13 19.76 -46.81
CA PRO A 85 -35.57 18.47 -46.44
C PRO A 85 -34.06 18.62 -46.26
N ALA A 86 -33.58 18.39 -45.04
CA ALA A 86 -32.16 18.35 -44.80
C ALA A 86 -31.61 17.22 -45.69
N PRO A 87 -30.51 17.46 -46.43
CA PRO A 87 -29.84 16.37 -47.11
C PRO A 87 -29.55 15.28 -46.08
N PRO A 88 -29.58 13.99 -46.47
CA PRO A 88 -29.26 12.89 -45.56
C PRO A 88 -28.00 13.27 -44.80
N LYS A 89 -28.06 13.21 -43.45
CA LYS A 89 -26.88 13.46 -42.62
C LYS A 89 -25.74 12.70 -43.29
N PRO A 90 -24.64 13.37 -43.69
CA PRO A 90 -23.55 12.66 -44.32
C PRO A 90 -23.22 11.49 -43.42
N LYS A 91 -23.15 10.28 -44.00
CA LYS A 91 -22.60 9.13 -43.29
C LYS A 91 -21.33 9.65 -42.62
N PRO A 92 -21.12 9.37 -41.31
CA PRO A 92 -19.87 9.76 -40.67
C PRO A 92 -18.76 9.35 -41.64
N PRO A 93 -17.80 10.25 -41.92
CA PRO A 93 -16.78 9.98 -42.92
C PRO A 93 -16.24 8.57 -42.65
N PRO A 94 -16.09 7.74 -43.70
CA PRO A 94 -15.54 6.41 -43.52
C PRO A 94 -14.27 6.55 -42.68
N PRO A 95 -14.06 5.66 -41.69
CA PRO A 95 -12.91 5.77 -40.81
C PRO A 95 -11.65 5.96 -41.67
N PRO A 96 -10.70 6.81 -41.22
CA PRO A 96 -9.48 7.10 -41.97
C PRO A 96 -8.89 5.80 -42.52
N LYS A 97 -8.63 5.76 -43.84
CA LYS A 97 -8.00 4.58 -44.44
C LYS A 97 -6.57 4.49 -43.91
N GLU A 98 -6.21 3.34 -43.34
CA GLU A 98 -4.85 3.04 -42.89
C GLU A 98 -3.87 3.27 -44.06
N THR A 99 -2.90 4.16 -43.87
CA THR A 99 -1.90 4.50 -44.89
C THR A 99 -0.64 3.65 -44.81
N ALA A 100 -0.40 3.02 -43.65
CA ALA A 100 0.75 2.16 -43.43
C ALA A 100 0.50 0.69 -43.83
N PRO A 101 1.54 -0.08 -44.16
CA PRO A 101 1.41 -1.50 -44.51
C PRO A 101 0.72 -2.30 -43.39
N PRO A 102 -0.31 -3.11 -43.69
CA PRO A 102 -1.07 -3.85 -42.67
C PRO A 102 -0.20 -4.73 -41.75
N ALA A 103 0.85 -5.33 -42.29
CA ALA A 103 1.79 -6.15 -41.52
C ALA A 103 2.58 -5.34 -40.48
N LEU A 104 2.99 -4.10 -40.82
CA LEU A 104 3.68 -3.21 -39.90
C LEU A 104 2.76 -2.75 -38.78
N VAL A 105 1.53 -2.36 -39.13
CA VAL A 105 0.48 -1.97 -38.17
C VAL A 105 0.20 -3.11 -37.19
N ALA A 106 0.02 -4.34 -37.69
CA ALA A 106 -0.22 -5.51 -36.84
C ALA A 106 0.95 -5.80 -35.89
N ARG A 107 2.19 -5.69 -36.36
CA ARG A 107 3.39 -5.88 -35.53
C ARG A 107 3.49 -4.84 -34.41
N LEU A 108 3.30 -3.57 -34.74
CA LEU A 108 3.37 -2.46 -33.78
C LEU A 108 2.22 -2.52 -32.77
N LEU A 109 1.00 -2.89 -33.20
CA LEU A 109 -0.12 -3.11 -32.28
C LEU A 109 0.19 -4.22 -31.28
N LYS A 110 0.69 -5.37 -31.74
CA LYS A 110 1.08 -6.48 -30.86
C LYS A 110 2.17 -6.06 -29.86
N GLN A 111 3.13 -5.25 -30.31
CA GLN A 111 4.17 -4.68 -29.44
C GLN A 111 3.57 -3.76 -28.37
N ALA A 112 2.70 -2.82 -28.76
CA ALA A 112 2.07 -1.87 -27.84
C ALA A 112 1.14 -2.57 -26.83
N GLU A 113 0.40 -3.59 -27.27
CA GLU A 113 -0.46 -4.42 -26.40
C GLU A 113 0.37 -5.20 -25.38
N LYS A 114 1.50 -5.79 -25.81
CA LYS A 114 2.45 -6.47 -24.92
C LYS A 114 3.01 -5.50 -23.87
N GLN A 115 3.50 -4.33 -24.30
CA GLN A 115 4.02 -3.29 -23.39
C GLN A 115 2.94 -2.80 -22.42
N THR A 116 1.69 -2.66 -22.87
CA THR A 116 0.55 -2.30 -22.01
C THR A 116 0.23 -3.39 -20.99
N ALA A 117 0.36 -4.67 -21.35
CA ALA A 117 0.19 -5.79 -20.42
C ALA A 117 1.30 -5.83 -19.36
N GLU A 118 2.55 -5.55 -19.77
CA GLU A 118 3.73 -5.45 -18.91
C GLU A 118 3.76 -4.17 -18.05
N LYS A 119 2.79 -3.27 -18.26
CA LYS A 119 2.66 -1.95 -17.59
C LYS A 119 3.76 -0.95 -17.98
N SER A 120 4.41 -1.17 -19.11
CA SER A 120 5.34 -0.25 -19.75
C SER A 120 4.58 0.82 -20.54
N TYR A 121 3.83 1.66 -19.82
CA TYR A 121 2.84 2.57 -20.39
C TYR A 121 3.45 3.69 -21.21
N ARG A 122 4.61 4.23 -20.78
CA ARG A 122 5.35 5.24 -21.54
C ARG A 122 5.78 4.67 -22.89
N SER A 123 6.38 3.47 -22.88
CA SER A 123 6.78 2.78 -24.10
C SER A 123 5.58 2.47 -25.01
N ALA A 124 4.50 1.91 -24.44
CA ALA A 124 3.28 1.58 -25.18
C ALA A 124 2.65 2.82 -25.82
N ARG A 125 2.60 3.92 -25.08
CA ARG A 125 2.07 5.20 -25.56
C ARG A 125 2.83 5.71 -26.77
N GLY A 126 4.17 5.68 -26.75
CA GLY A 126 4.98 6.07 -27.91
C GLY A 126 4.67 5.23 -29.16
N VAL A 127 4.46 3.92 -28.99
CA VAL A 127 4.09 3.04 -30.12
C VAL A 127 2.66 3.33 -30.63
N TYR A 128 1.69 3.57 -29.74
CA TYR A 128 0.34 3.95 -30.15
C TYR A 128 0.27 5.33 -30.82
N GLU A 129 1.06 6.30 -30.36
CA GLU A 129 1.17 7.62 -31.01
C GLU A 129 1.77 7.48 -32.42
N ALA A 130 2.79 6.64 -32.60
CA ALA A 130 3.31 6.32 -33.93
C ALA A 130 2.26 5.64 -34.84
N LEU A 131 1.44 4.74 -34.28
CA LEU A 131 0.33 4.10 -35.01
C LEU A 131 -0.78 5.09 -35.40
N LEU A 132 -1.06 6.09 -34.56
CA LEU A 132 -1.99 7.18 -34.92
C LEU A 132 -1.48 7.96 -36.13
N GLN A 133 -0.19 8.33 -36.14
CA GLN A 133 0.43 9.02 -37.27
C GLN A 133 0.44 8.16 -38.55
N ALA A 134 0.48 6.83 -38.40
CA ALA A 134 0.42 5.85 -39.49
C ALA A 134 -1.00 5.57 -40.02
N GLY A 135 -2.03 6.22 -39.48
CA GLY A 135 -3.43 6.10 -39.93
C GLY A 135 -4.23 4.98 -39.28
N ALA A 136 -3.68 4.22 -38.31
CA ALA A 136 -4.38 3.16 -37.58
C ALA A 136 -5.25 3.71 -36.44
N THR A 137 -6.16 4.63 -36.76
CA THR A 137 -6.77 5.55 -35.79
C THR A 137 -7.63 4.87 -34.73
N GLU A 138 -8.49 3.92 -35.10
CA GLU A 138 -9.41 3.27 -34.14
C GLU A 138 -8.65 2.49 -33.05
N ARG A 139 -7.80 1.55 -33.47
CA ARG A 139 -7.11 0.62 -32.57
C ARG A 139 -6.07 1.35 -31.70
N ALA A 140 -5.35 2.30 -32.29
CA ALA A 140 -4.39 3.10 -31.56
C ALA A 140 -5.07 4.04 -30.54
N THR A 141 -6.19 4.70 -30.91
CA THR A 141 -6.96 5.51 -29.96
C THR A 141 -7.50 4.66 -28.81
N ARG A 142 -8.01 3.45 -29.09
CA ARG A 142 -8.45 2.52 -28.03
C ARG A 142 -7.30 2.06 -27.14
N GLY A 143 -6.13 1.82 -27.72
CA GLY A 143 -4.90 1.51 -27.00
C GLY A 143 -4.50 2.62 -26.03
N LEU A 144 -4.44 3.87 -26.50
CA LEU A 144 -4.15 5.04 -25.67
C LEU A 144 -5.19 5.24 -24.55
N ALA A 145 -6.48 5.13 -24.87
CA ALA A 145 -7.55 5.22 -23.88
C ALA A 145 -7.43 4.12 -22.82
N THR A 146 -6.99 2.92 -23.21
CA THR A 146 -6.74 1.80 -22.29
C THR A 146 -5.53 2.06 -21.40
N VAL A 147 -4.45 2.64 -21.95
CA VAL A 147 -3.29 3.09 -21.15
C VAL A 147 -3.72 4.14 -20.14
N ASP A 148 -4.49 5.15 -20.57
CA ASP A 148 -5.01 6.21 -19.69
C ASP A 148 -5.91 5.65 -18.59
N LEU A 149 -6.79 4.70 -18.91
CA LEU A 149 -7.63 4.01 -17.92
C LEU A 149 -6.78 3.24 -16.91
N LYS A 150 -5.79 2.46 -17.37
CA LYS A 150 -4.94 1.63 -16.50
C LYS A 150 -3.98 2.45 -15.63
N ARG A 151 -3.49 3.60 -16.10
CA ARG A 151 -2.67 4.52 -15.29
C ARG A 151 -3.49 5.38 -14.32
N GLY A 152 -4.81 5.38 -14.43
CA GLY A 152 -5.72 6.13 -13.55
C GLY A 152 -6.08 7.54 -14.05
N ALA A 153 -5.74 7.89 -15.29
CA ALA A 153 -6.16 9.13 -15.93
C ALA A 153 -7.59 8.98 -16.47
N HIS A 154 -8.55 8.79 -15.56
CA HIS A 154 -9.92 8.40 -15.88
C HIS A 154 -10.67 9.45 -16.73
N ALA A 155 -10.39 10.74 -16.55
CA ALA A 155 -11.01 11.81 -17.34
C ALA A 155 -10.55 11.79 -18.81
N ASP A 156 -9.24 11.64 -19.05
CA ASP A 156 -8.67 11.55 -20.39
C ASP A 156 -9.14 10.29 -21.11
N ALA A 157 -9.12 9.16 -20.39
CA ALA A 157 -9.63 7.89 -20.88
C ALA A 157 -11.10 7.98 -21.25
N LEU A 158 -11.94 8.56 -20.39
CA LEU A 158 -13.37 8.72 -20.64
C LEU A 158 -13.61 9.52 -21.92
N LYS A 159 -12.93 10.65 -22.10
CA LYS A 159 -13.07 11.48 -23.31
C LYS A 159 -12.78 10.67 -24.58
N GLN A 160 -11.74 9.84 -24.58
CA GLN A 160 -11.38 9.00 -25.72
C GLN A 160 -12.38 7.86 -25.94
N PHE A 161 -12.77 7.14 -24.88
CA PHE A 161 -13.75 6.05 -24.98
C PHE A 161 -15.14 6.56 -25.38
N GLU A 162 -15.58 7.73 -24.93
CA GLU A 162 -16.83 8.35 -25.40
C GLU A 162 -16.78 8.67 -26.89
N GLY A 163 -15.64 9.16 -27.40
CA GLY A 163 -15.43 9.39 -28.83
C GLY A 163 -15.51 8.10 -29.64
N LEU A 164 -14.84 7.05 -29.16
CA LEU A 164 -14.89 5.70 -29.76
C LEU A 164 -16.32 5.14 -29.73
N TRP A 165 -17.00 5.20 -28.60
CA TRP A 165 -18.38 4.73 -28.44
C TRP A 165 -19.36 5.51 -29.32
N LYS A 166 -19.24 6.85 -29.42
CA LYS A 166 -20.06 7.67 -30.32
C LYS A 166 -19.91 7.26 -31.78
N THR A 167 -18.71 6.86 -32.19
CA THR A 167 -18.38 6.51 -33.58
C THR A 167 -18.69 5.06 -33.92
N TYR A 168 -18.28 4.11 -33.08
CA TYR A 168 -18.28 2.68 -33.38
C TYR A 168 -19.33 1.87 -32.62
N LYS A 169 -19.94 2.41 -31.56
CA LYS A 169 -21.04 1.79 -30.78
C LYS A 169 -20.75 0.36 -30.28
N ARG A 170 -19.49 0.05 -29.92
CA ARG A 170 -19.08 -1.28 -29.41
C ARG A 170 -19.26 -1.41 -27.91
N GLU A 171 -19.99 -2.41 -27.45
CA GLU A 171 -20.38 -2.55 -26.02
C GLU A 171 -19.17 -2.62 -25.05
N ARG A 172 -18.01 -3.07 -25.55
CA ARG A 172 -16.73 -3.02 -24.82
C ARG A 172 -16.28 -1.59 -24.47
N ASP A 173 -16.54 -0.62 -25.35
CA ASP A 173 -16.23 0.79 -25.09
C ASP A 173 -17.22 1.36 -24.04
N ALA A 174 -18.45 0.86 -23.96
CA ALA A 174 -19.40 1.21 -22.90
C ALA A 174 -18.93 0.69 -21.52
N LEU A 175 -18.45 -0.55 -21.42
CA LEU A 175 -17.83 -1.07 -20.19
C LEU A 175 -16.65 -0.18 -19.73
N ALA A 176 -15.80 0.23 -20.66
CA ALA A 176 -14.67 1.12 -20.37
C ALA A 176 -15.11 2.52 -19.92
N CYS A 177 -16.13 3.10 -20.58
CA CYS A 177 -16.75 4.36 -20.14
C CYS A 177 -17.31 4.22 -18.71
N GLY A 178 -18.04 3.14 -18.44
CA GLY A 178 -18.59 2.85 -17.11
C GLY A 178 -17.51 2.80 -16.03
N ARG A 179 -16.39 2.09 -16.27
CA ARG A 179 -15.24 2.06 -15.35
C ARG A 179 -14.65 3.44 -15.10
N CYS A 180 -14.49 4.26 -16.15
CA CYS A 180 -14.01 5.63 -15.98
C CYS A 180 -14.98 6.50 -15.16
N LEU A 181 -16.29 6.42 -15.46
CA LEU A 181 -17.33 7.16 -14.74
C LEU A 181 -17.40 6.77 -13.27
N ALA A 182 -17.32 5.47 -12.96
CA ALA A 182 -17.29 4.97 -11.60
C ALA A 182 -16.07 5.49 -10.81
N ALA A 183 -14.89 5.47 -11.42
CA ALA A 183 -13.67 6.00 -10.81
C ALA A 183 -13.71 7.53 -10.60
N LEU A 184 -14.48 8.26 -11.42
CA LEU A 184 -14.75 9.69 -11.27
C LEU A 184 -15.90 10.01 -10.29
N GLY A 185 -16.46 9.00 -9.61
CA GLY A 185 -17.59 9.16 -8.68
C GLY A 185 -18.94 9.42 -9.34
N ARG A 186 -19.04 9.31 -10.67
CA ARG A 186 -20.28 9.50 -11.44
C ARG A 186 -21.05 8.18 -11.55
N HIS A 187 -21.38 7.59 -10.40
CA HIS A 187 -21.87 6.21 -10.33
C HIS A 187 -23.21 6.02 -11.05
N GLN A 188 -24.12 6.99 -11.04
CA GLN A 188 -25.38 6.89 -11.78
C GLN A 188 -25.20 6.72 -13.30
N LEU A 189 -24.25 7.46 -13.91
CA LEU A 189 -23.92 7.30 -15.32
C LEU A 189 -23.15 5.99 -15.58
N ALA A 190 -22.32 5.57 -14.64
CA ALA A 190 -21.62 4.30 -14.71
C ALA A 190 -22.59 3.12 -14.75
N ILE A 191 -23.63 3.13 -13.90
CA ILE A 191 -24.71 2.14 -13.87
C ILE A 191 -25.38 2.01 -15.24
N GLU A 192 -25.68 3.12 -15.91
CA GLU A 192 -26.27 3.10 -17.26
C GLU A 192 -25.34 2.41 -18.27
N MET A 193 -24.05 2.76 -18.25
CA MET A 193 -23.05 2.18 -19.14
C MET A 193 -22.82 0.69 -18.87
N PHE A 194 -22.82 0.25 -17.60
CA PHE A 194 -22.68 -1.17 -17.25
C PHE A 194 -23.90 -1.99 -17.66
N ARG A 195 -25.12 -1.50 -17.43
CA ARG A 195 -26.36 -2.13 -17.93
C ARG A 195 -26.36 -2.26 -19.46
N ARG A 196 -25.74 -1.29 -20.14
CA ARG A 196 -25.57 -1.32 -21.59
C ARG A 196 -24.56 -2.39 -22.02
N ALA A 197 -23.39 -2.43 -21.38
CA ALA A 197 -22.38 -3.44 -21.62
C ALA A 197 -22.87 -4.88 -21.36
N MET A 198 -23.72 -5.09 -20.35
CA MET A 198 -24.33 -6.39 -20.04
C MET A 198 -25.22 -6.98 -21.16
N ARG A 199 -25.57 -6.18 -22.18
CA ARG A 199 -26.30 -6.68 -23.36
C ARG A 199 -25.43 -7.58 -24.24
N ASP A 200 -24.11 -7.46 -24.12
CA ASP A 200 -23.16 -8.40 -24.70
C ASP A 200 -22.91 -9.54 -23.70
N GLU A 201 -23.31 -10.76 -24.07
CA GLU A 201 -23.17 -11.93 -23.21
C GLU A 201 -21.73 -12.22 -22.80
N THR A 202 -20.75 -11.82 -23.63
CA THR A 202 -19.31 -11.98 -23.34
C THR A 202 -18.80 -11.01 -22.27
N LEU A 203 -19.53 -9.93 -22.01
CA LEU A 203 -19.19 -8.90 -21.02
C LEU A 203 -20.08 -8.95 -19.78
N MET A 204 -21.13 -9.79 -19.77
CA MET A 204 -22.16 -9.78 -18.74
C MET A 204 -21.61 -9.95 -17.32
N GLU A 205 -20.67 -10.87 -17.12
CA GLU A 205 -20.10 -11.18 -15.80
C GLU A 205 -19.25 -10.00 -15.28
N ASP A 206 -18.29 -9.54 -16.10
CA ASP A 206 -17.44 -8.36 -15.83
C ASP A 206 -18.28 -7.10 -15.56
N ALA A 207 -19.26 -6.81 -16.42
CA ALA A 207 -20.12 -5.65 -16.30
C ALA A 207 -21.07 -5.76 -15.09
N GLY A 208 -21.54 -6.96 -14.76
CA GLY A 208 -22.38 -7.23 -13.60
C GLY A 208 -21.66 -6.97 -12.28
N VAL A 209 -20.39 -7.38 -12.16
CA VAL A 209 -19.56 -7.07 -10.98
C VAL A 209 -19.39 -5.56 -10.79
N GLU A 210 -19.06 -4.84 -11.86
CA GLU A 210 -18.87 -3.38 -11.81
C GLU A 210 -20.19 -2.64 -11.56
N LEU A 211 -21.30 -3.15 -12.11
CA LEU A 211 -22.65 -2.64 -11.86
C LEU A 211 -23.02 -2.77 -10.38
N ALA A 212 -22.81 -3.93 -9.77
CA ALA A 212 -23.10 -4.15 -8.35
C ALA A 212 -22.30 -3.19 -7.45
N ARG A 213 -21.00 -2.99 -7.75
CA ARG A 213 -20.15 -2.02 -7.01
C ARG A 213 -20.64 -0.58 -7.17
N ALA A 214 -21.05 -0.18 -8.37
CA ALA A 214 -21.60 1.15 -8.62
C ALA A 214 -22.97 1.36 -7.95
N GLN A 215 -23.85 0.36 -7.97
CA GLN A 215 -25.14 0.38 -7.25
C GLN A 215 -24.94 0.49 -5.74
N LEU A 216 -23.98 -0.26 -5.18
CA LEU A 216 -23.64 -0.16 -3.76
C LEU A 216 -23.13 1.23 -3.39
N SER A 217 -22.27 1.83 -4.23
CA SER A 217 -21.75 3.19 -4.03
C SER A 217 -22.85 4.27 -4.07
N GLU A 218 -23.95 4.01 -4.77
CA GLU A 218 -25.15 4.85 -4.83
C GLU A 218 -26.16 4.54 -3.70
N GLY A 219 -25.83 3.65 -2.76
CA GLY A 219 -26.73 3.24 -1.68
C GLY A 219 -27.83 2.25 -2.10
N ARG A 220 -27.77 1.68 -3.30
CA ARG A 220 -28.76 0.74 -3.85
C ARG A 220 -28.39 -0.71 -3.55
N GLY A 221 -28.21 -1.01 -2.26
CA GLY A 221 -27.70 -2.30 -1.80
C GLY A 221 -28.54 -3.51 -2.23
N GLN A 222 -29.87 -3.37 -2.30
CA GLN A 222 -30.76 -4.45 -2.77
C GLN A 222 -30.57 -4.76 -4.25
N GLU A 223 -30.44 -3.74 -5.11
CA GLU A 223 -30.15 -3.94 -6.53
C GLU A 223 -28.75 -4.54 -6.74
N ALA A 224 -27.77 -4.12 -5.93
CA ALA A 224 -26.42 -4.69 -5.95
C ALA A 224 -26.42 -6.18 -5.59
N CYS A 225 -27.19 -6.57 -4.57
CA CYS A 225 -27.40 -7.96 -4.17
C CYS A 225 -27.97 -8.78 -5.32
N ALA A 226 -29.08 -8.33 -5.92
CA ALA A 226 -29.73 -9.01 -7.05
C ALA A 226 -28.79 -9.14 -8.27
N THR A 227 -27.95 -8.14 -8.52
CA THR A 227 -26.95 -8.17 -9.60
C THR A 227 -25.85 -9.19 -9.31
N CYS A 228 -25.36 -9.28 -8.06
CA CYS A 228 -24.40 -10.30 -7.67
C CYS A 228 -24.98 -11.71 -7.82
N GLU A 229 -26.22 -11.92 -7.35
CA GLU A 229 -26.93 -13.20 -7.48
C GLU A 229 -27.13 -13.60 -8.94
N LEU A 230 -27.46 -12.65 -9.82
CA LEU A 230 -27.60 -12.91 -11.26
C LEU A 230 -26.29 -13.46 -11.85
N VAL A 231 -25.15 -12.83 -11.55
CA VAL A 231 -23.83 -13.28 -12.03
C VAL A 231 -23.49 -14.64 -11.42
N LEU A 232 -23.65 -14.81 -10.11
CA LEU A 232 -23.33 -16.05 -9.40
C LEU A 232 -24.24 -17.22 -9.78
N LYS A 233 -25.49 -16.96 -10.17
CA LYS A 233 -26.39 -18.00 -10.70
C LYS A 233 -25.89 -18.55 -12.03
N LYS A 234 -25.29 -17.71 -12.88
CA LYS A 234 -24.68 -18.15 -14.14
C LYS A 234 -23.31 -18.79 -13.91
N ASN A 235 -22.49 -18.19 -13.05
CA ASN A 235 -21.15 -18.64 -12.73
C ASN A 235 -20.92 -18.65 -11.20
N PRO A 236 -21.21 -19.77 -10.52
CA PRO A 236 -21.05 -19.88 -9.06
C PRO A 236 -19.61 -19.72 -8.57
N GLN A 237 -18.62 -19.89 -9.44
CA GLN A 237 -17.18 -19.78 -9.13
C GLN A 237 -16.58 -18.42 -9.51
N HIS A 238 -17.42 -17.42 -9.79
CA HIS A 238 -16.93 -16.10 -10.14
C HIS A 238 -16.41 -15.34 -8.90
N CYS A 239 -15.08 -15.34 -8.70
CA CYS A 239 -14.42 -14.68 -7.56
C CYS A 239 -14.82 -13.19 -7.43
N GLY A 240 -14.77 -12.41 -8.52
CA GLY A 240 -15.11 -10.98 -8.49
C GLY A 240 -16.55 -10.67 -8.03
N ALA A 241 -17.52 -11.52 -8.37
CA ALA A 241 -18.91 -11.39 -7.95
C ALA A 241 -19.10 -11.81 -6.48
N THR A 242 -18.38 -12.86 -6.03
CA THR A 242 -18.36 -13.23 -4.60
C THR A 242 -17.77 -12.10 -3.74
N VAL A 243 -16.71 -11.43 -4.22
CA VAL A 243 -16.15 -10.25 -3.55
C VAL A 243 -17.12 -9.07 -3.55
N ALA A 244 -17.79 -8.78 -4.67
CA ALA A 244 -18.81 -7.73 -4.69
C ALA A 244 -19.97 -8.05 -3.73
N TYR A 245 -20.36 -9.32 -3.62
CA TYR A 245 -21.40 -9.74 -2.71
C TYR A 245 -20.97 -9.60 -1.24
N SER A 246 -19.72 -9.95 -0.88
CA SER A 246 -19.23 -9.73 0.48
C SER A 246 -19.21 -8.24 0.85
N GLN A 247 -18.92 -7.34 -0.10
CA GLN A 247 -19.01 -5.88 0.11
C GLN A 247 -20.46 -5.43 0.38
N VAL A 248 -21.44 -6.03 -0.30
CA VAL A 248 -22.87 -5.80 -0.01
C VAL A 248 -23.22 -6.30 1.39
N ALA A 249 -22.83 -7.53 1.76
CA ALA A 249 -23.05 -8.08 3.10
C ALA A 249 -22.45 -7.19 4.20
N ARG A 250 -21.23 -6.67 3.97
CA ARG A 250 -20.57 -5.70 4.86
C ARG A 250 -21.40 -4.42 5.02
N ALA A 251 -21.91 -3.86 3.94
CA ALA A 251 -22.71 -2.64 3.98
C ALA A 251 -24.04 -2.82 4.74
N PHE A 252 -24.55 -4.05 4.81
CA PHE A 252 -25.72 -4.42 5.62
C PHE A 252 -25.34 -4.94 7.03
N HIS A 253 -24.09 -4.78 7.46
CA HIS A 253 -23.58 -5.24 8.76
C HIS A 253 -23.72 -6.74 9.02
N LYS A 254 -23.82 -7.55 7.97
CA LYS A 254 -23.89 -9.02 8.06
C LYS A 254 -22.48 -9.63 8.13
N LYS A 255 -21.82 -9.45 9.26
CA LYS A 255 -20.38 -9.76 9.44
C LYS A 255 -20.02 -11.23 9.23
N ASP A 256 -20.88 -12.17 9.65
CA ASP A 256 -20.64 -13.61 9.43
C ASP A 256 -20.74 -14.00 7.96
N GLU A 257 -21.73 -13.45 7.26
CA GLU A 257 -21.93 -13.68 5.81
C GLU A 257 -20.79 -13.04 5.00
N GLU A 258 -20.37 -11.82 5.36
CA GLU A 258 -19.20 -11.15 4.78
C GLU A 258 -17.95 -12.04 4.90
N LEU A 259 -17.64 -12.54 6.10
CA LEU A 259 -16.46 -13.37 6.33
C LEU A 259 -16.51 -14.67 5.52
N SER A 260 -17.66 -15.36 5.52
CA SER A 260 -17.83 -16.59 4.73
C SER A 260 -17.61 -16.36 3.23
N LEU A 261 -18.20 -15.30 2.68
CA LEU A 261 -18.08 -14.97 1.26
C LEU A 261 -16.64 -14.61 0.90
N ILE A 262 -15.96 -13.81 1.73
CA ILE A 262 -14.61 -13.36 1.41
C ILE A 262 -13.56 -14.46 1.56
N LEU A 263 -13.71 -15.35 2.55
CA LEU A 263 -12.87 -16.55 2.65
C LEU A 263 -13.07 -17.47 1.44
N ARG A 264 -14.33 -17.66 0.99
CA ARG A 264 -14.62 -18.39 -0.24
C ARG A 264 -13.94 -17.76 -1.47
N ALA A 265 -13.97 -16.43 -1.60
CA ALA A 265 -13.31 -15.73 -2.70
C ALA A 265 -11.78 -15.92 -2.67
N VAL A 266 -11.17 -15.93 -1.48
CA VAL A 266 -9.74 -16.20 -1.29
C VAL A 266 -9.39 -17.64 -1.70
N VAL A 267 -10.25 -18.61 -1.41
CA VAL A 267 -10.06 -20.01 -1.86
C VAL A 267 -10.18 -20.13 -3.38
N MET A 268 -11.11 -19.40 -4.01
CA MET A 268 -11.30 -19.40 -5.47
C MET A 268 -10.09 -18.82 -6.23
N ASP A 269 -9.53 -17.72 -5.74
CA ASP A 269 -8.37 -17.06 -6.33
C ASP A 269 -7.51 -16.45 -5.22
N GLN A 270 -6.48 -17.21 -4.83
CA GLN A 270 -5.58 -16.82 -3.76
C GLN A 270 -4.85 -15.52 -4.06
N GLU A 271 -4.61 -15.15 -5.32
CA GLU A 271 -3.89 -13.93 -5.72
C GLU A 271 -4.81 -12.73 -5.93
N ASN A 272 -6.12 -12.90 -5.72
CA ASN A 272 -7.09 -11.83 -5.89
C ASN A 272 -6.91 -10.74 -4.82
N LYS A 273 -6.48 -9.55 -5.26
CA LYS A 273 -6.19 -8.42 -4.38
C LYS A 273 -7.40 -7.92 -3.60
N ASP A 274 -8.57 -7.89 -4.23
CA ASP A 274 -9.79 -7.44 -3.55
C ASP A 274 -10.27 -8.48 -2.54
N ALA A 275 -10.12 -9.78 -2.84
CA ALA A 275 -10.42 -10.86 -1.90
C ALA A 275 -9.51 -10.81 -0.67
N ARG A 276 -8.19 -10.75 -0.88
CA ARG A 276 -7.19 -10.61 0.21
C ARG A 276 -7.46 -9.38 1.08
N ARG A 277 -7.71 -8.23 0.44
CA ARG A 277 -8.02 -6.98 1.16
C ARG A 277 -9.31 -7.11 1.98
N GLY A 278 -10.35 -7.69 1.41
CA GLY A 278 -11.60 -7.94 2.12
C GLY A 278 -11.41 -8.89 3.29
N ALA A 279 -10.63 -9.96 3.14
CA ALA A 279 -10.36 -10.92 4.21
C ALA A 279 -9.62 -10.24 5.37
N ALA A 280 -8.56 -9.48 5.08
CA ALA A 280 -7.85 -8.71 6.10
C ALA A 280 -8.80 -7.72 6.83
N LEU A 281 -9.73 -7.08 6.13
CA LEU A 281 -10.72 -6.19 6.73
C LEU A 281 -11.74 -6.91 7.60
N ALA A 282 -12.28 -8.05 7.13
CA ALA A 282 -13.31 -8.81 7.84
C ALA A 282 -12.75 -9.47 9.12
N ILE A 283 -11.53 -10.02 9.06
CA ILE A 283 -10.86 -10.64 10.20
C ILE A 283 -10.46 -9.59 11.24
N SER A 284 -9.98 -8.43 10.80
CA SER A 284 -9.57 -7.33 11.71
C SER A 284 -10.73 -6.51 12.27
N ASP A 285 -11.98 -6.81 11.86
CA ASP A 285 -13.16 -6.15 12.39
C ASP A 285 -13.45 -6.63 13.82
N GLU A 286 -14.21 -5.87 14.60
CA GLU A 286 -14.57 -6.25 15.96
C GLU A 286 -15.27 -7.63 16.00
N GLY A 287 -14.69 -8.57 16.77
CA GLY A 287 -15.12 -9.97 16.84
C GLY A 287 -14.81 -10.80 15.59
N GLY A 288 -14.07 -10.27 14.61
CA GLY A 288 -13.75 -10.94 13.35
C GLY A 288 -12.87 -12.17 13.54
N PHE A 289 -11.89 -12.07 14.43
CA PHE A 289 -11.04 -13.19 14.82
C PHE A 289 -11.83 -14.34 15.47
N ASP A 290 -12.78 -14.02 16.36
CA ASP A 290 -13.66 -15.03 16.98
C ASP A 290 -14.59 -15.68 15.96
N ARG A 291 -15.13 -14.91 15.01
CA ARG A 291 -15.92 -15.44 13.89
C ARG A 291 -15.08 -16.40 13.04
N LEU A 292 -13.84 -16.03 12.72
CA LEU A 292 -12.92 -16.89 11.99
C LEU A 292 -12.65 -18.20 12.75
N ARG A 293 -12.36 -18.12 14.05
CA ARG A 293 -12.19 -19.30 14.90
C ARG A 293 -13.39 -20.23 14.83
N LYS A 294 -14.61 -19.70 14.96
CA LYS A 294 -15.85 -20.50 14.86
C LYS A 294 -16.01 -21.18 13.50
N GLN A 295 -15.67 -20.50 12.40
CA GLN A 295 -15.77 -21.07 11.06
C GLN A 295 -14.73 -22.16 10.79
N LEU A 296 -13.57 -22.10 11.44
CA LEU A 296 -12.49 -23.08 11.29
C LEU A 296 -12.44 -24.10 12.44
N ALA A 297 -13.43 -24.14 13.32
CA ALA A 297 -13.43 -24.99 14.52
C ALA A 297 -13.71 -26.48 14.26
N ASP A 298 -13.49 -27.00 13.05
CA ASP A 298 -13.62 -28.45 12.80
C ASP A 298 -12.45 -29.18 13.49
N PRO A 299 -12.70 -30.04 14.51
CA PRO A 299 -11.64 -30.69 15.28
C PRO A 299 -10.85 -31.74 14.50
N ARG A 300 -11.30 -32.11 13.29
CA ARG A 300 -10.71 -33.21 12.51
C ARG A 300 -9.49 -32.79 11.69
N ASP A 301 -9.34 -31.50 11.40
CA ASP A 301 -8.24 -30.97 10.60
C ASP A 301 -7.57 -29.78 11.31
N SER A 302 -6.24 -29.75 11.31
CA SER A 302 -5.47 -28.61 11.78
C SER A 302 -5.72 -27.38 10.88
N PRO A 303 -6.18 -26.24 11.42
CA PRO A 303 -6.38 -25.03 10.63
C PRO A 303 -5.08 -24.26 10.40
N ALA A 304 -3.94 -24.71 10.94
CA ALA A 304 -2.71 -23.92 11.05
C ALA A 304 -2.22 -23.36 9.71
N ALA A 305 -2.24 -24.15 8.63
CA ALA A 305 -1.78 -23.69 7.32
C ALA A 305 -2.67 -22.59 6.74
N ALA A 306 -4.00 -22.75 6.85
CA ALA A 306 -4.96 -21.74 6.40
C ALA A 306 -4.86 -20.45 7.24
N VAL A 307 -4.71 -20.59 8.55
CA VAL A 307 -4.56 -19.47 9.49
C VAL A 307 -3.24 -18.72 9.24
N ALA A 308 -2.12 -19.43 9.02
CA ALA A 308 -0.83 -18.83 8.68
C ALA A 308 -0.86 -18.08 7.34
N PHE A 309 -1.58 -18.62 6.34
CA PHE A 309 -1.83 -17.91 5.09
C PHE A 309 -2.63 -16.62 5.31
N LEU A 310 -3.73 -16.68 6.06
CA LEU A 310 -4.53 -15.48 6.41
C LEU A 310 -3.73 -14.46 7.22
N ALA A 311 -2.78 -14.92 8.05
CA ALA A 311 -1.87 -14.04 8.76
C ALA A 311 -0.97 -13.25 7.81
N THR A 312 -0.45 -13.89 6.76
CA THR A 312 0.32 -13.22 5.70
C THR A 312 -0.54 -12.20 4.97
N VAL A 313 -1.79 -12.55 4.64
CA VAL A 313 -2.76 -11.62 4.04
C VAL A 313 -3.00 -10.40 4.93
N CYS A 314 -3.16 -10.59 6.24
CA CYS A 314 -3.33 -9.50 7.20
C CYS A 314 -2.07 -8.62 7.29
N LYS A 315 -0.89 -9.24 7.36
CA LYS A 315 0.40 -8.53 7.37
C LYS A 315 0.57 -7.64 6.14
N ASP A 316 0.34 -8.17 4.94
CA ASP A 316 0.48 -7.41 3.69
C ASP A 316 -0.47 -6.21 3.60
N HIS A 317 -1.59 -6.25 4.34
CA HIS A 317 -2.56 -5.16 4.46
C HIS A 317 -2.38 -4.30 5.73
N GLY A 318 -1.23 -4.41 6.39
CA GLY A 318 -0.82 -3.60 7.53
C GLY A 318 -1.60 -3.89 8.81
N ARG A 319 -2.19 -5.08 8.93
CA ARG A 319 -2.88 -5.62 10.13
C ARG A 319 -1.93 -6.58 10.85
N VAL A 320 -0.83 -6.03 11.35
CA VAL A 320 0.30 -6.84 11.88
C VAL A 320 -0.06 -7.48 13.22
N GLU A 321 -0.88 -6.82 14.03
CA GLU A 321 -1.37 -7.29 15.32
C GLU A 321 -2.20 -8.56 15.14
N VAL A 322 -3.19 -8.48 14.25
CA VAL A 322 -4.03 -9.62 13.86
C VAL A 322 -3.19 -10.72 13.21
N SER A 323 -2.18 -10.35 12.41
CA SER A 323 -1.23 -11.32 11.85
C SER A 323 -0.47 -12.07 12.95
N ALA A 324 0.02 -11.37 13.97
CA ALA A 324 0.71 -11.98 15.11
C ALA A 324 -0.20 -12.91 15.92
N GLU A 325 -1.48 -12.56 16.10
CA GLU A 325 -2.46 -13.43 16.76
C GLU A 325 -2.79 -14.69 15.95
N LEU A 326 -2.97 -14.57 14.63
CA LEU A 326 -3.18 -15.71 13.75
C LEU A 326 -1.93 -16.63 13.74
N LEU A 327 -0.74 -16.05 13.67
CA LEU A 327 0.51 -16.81 13.72
C LEU A 327 0.75 -17.46 15.08
N GLN A 328 0.33 -16.81 16.16
CA GLN A 328 0.33 -17.43 17.48
C GLN A 328 -0.57 -18.66 17.49
N TRP A 329 -1.79 -18.56 16.94
CA TRP A 329 -2.67 -19.71 16.84
C TRP A 329 -2.07 -20.85 15.99
N ALA A 330 -1.47 -20.54 14.84
CA ALA A 330 -0.81 -21.54 13.99
C ALA A 330 0.39 -22.21 14.68
N ALA A 331 1.23 -21.43 15.37
CA ALA A 331 2.36 -21.94 16.16
C ALA A 331 1.90 -22.66 17.44
N ASP A 332 0.69 -22.36 17.93
CA ASP A 332 0.09 -23.08 19.04
C ASP A 332 -0.34 -24.48 18.65
N ASP A 333 -0.98 -24.58 17.49
CA ASP A 333 -1.51 -25.81 16.91
C ASP A 333 -0.39 -26.73 16.39
N VAL A 334 0.66 -26.16 15.79
CA VAL A 334 1.84 -26.90 15.30
C VAL A 334 3.14 -26.27 15.85
N PRO A 335 3.50 -26.52 17.13
CA PRO A 335 4.68 -25.93 17.79
C PRO A 335 6.02 -26.30 17.14
N SER A 336 6.01 -27.38 16.36
CA SER A 336 7.13 -27.92 15.62
C SER A 336 7.46 -27.18 14.33
N SER A 337 6.57 -26.32 13.83
CA SER A 337 6.76 -25.63 12.55
C SER A 337 7.71 -24.45 12.69
N ALA A 338 8.90 -24.58 12.09
CA ALA A 338 9.88 -23.50 12.03
C ALA A 338 9.32 -22.30 11.25
N SER A 339 8.58 -22.56 10.16
CA SER A 339 7.95 -21.51 9.35
C SER A 339 6.95 -20.66 10.15
N TYR A 340 6.11 -21.28 10.99
CA TYR A 340 5.15 -20.54 11.82
C TYR A 340 5.86 -19.76 12.92
N ALA A 341 6.87 -20.36 13.57
CA ALA A 341 7.69 -19.67 14.57
C ALA A 341 8.43 -18.46 13.98
N LEU A 342 9.02 -18.61 12.80
CA LEU A 342 9.73 -17.55 12.09
C LEU A 342 8.80 -16.39 11.73
N ASN A 343 7.63 -16.70 11.16
CA ASN A 343 6.67 -15.67 10.79
C ASN A 343 6.10 -14.96 12.02
N LEU A 344 5.82 -15.68 13.11
CA LEU A 344 5.39 -15.10 14.38
C LEU A 344 6.47 -14.15 14.94
N LEU A 345 7.73 -14.60 14.96
CA LEU A 345 8.87 -13.79 15.39
C LEU A 345 8.94 -12.49 14.58
N HIS A 346 8.88 -12.58 13.25
CA HIS A 346 8.88 -11.38 12.39
C HIS A 346 7.67 -10.47 12.66
N ALA A 347 6.47 -11.01 12.85
CA ALA A 347 5.30 -10.20 13.16
C ALA A 347 5.46 -9.46 14.50
N ARG A 348 6.04 -10.12 15.51
CA ARG A 348 6.34 -9.55 16.84
C ARG A 348 7.43 -8.49 16.76
N GLU A 349 8.49 -8.75 16.00
CA GLU A 349 9.55 -7.78 15.71
C GLU A 349 9.00 -6.49 15.07
N ILE A 350 8.10 -6.62 14.07
CA ILE A 350 7.44 -5.48 13.41
C ILE A 350 6.59 -4.64 14.39
N LEU A 351 6.13 -5.24 15.49
CA LEU A 351 5.39 -4.56 16.56
C LEU A 351 6.31 -3.98 17.66
N ASN A 352 7.63 -4.10 17.51
CA ASN A 352 8.63 -3.86 18.56
C ASN A 352 8.42 -4.72 19.82
N ASP A 353 7.76 -5.86 19.69
CA ASP A 353 7.55 -6.84 20.75
C ASP A 353 8.72 -7.85 20.76
N TYR A 354 9.90 -7.38 21.16
CA TYR A 354 11.13 -8.21 21.18
C TYR A 354 11.04 -9.35 22.19
N GLU A 355 10.35 -9.13 23.32
CA GLU A 355 10.12 -10.19 24.30
C GLU A 355 9.20 -11.28 23.73
N GLY A 356 8.10 -10.90 23.08
CA GLY A 356 7.23 -11.84 22.37
C GLY A 356 7.93 -12.57 21.24
N ALA A 357 8.84 -11.90 20.52
CA ALA A 357 9.69 -12.51 19.50
C ALA A 357 10.64 -13.56 20.10
N LEU A 358 11.28 -13.27 21.25
CA LEU A 358 12.09 -14.26 21.96
C LEU A 358 11.24 -15.45 22.43
N LYS A 359 10.08 -15.21 23.05
CA LYS A 359 9.18 -16.27 23.53
C LYS A 359 8.74 -17.20 22.38
N ALA A 360 8.50 -16.65 21.19
CA ALA A 360 8.20 -17.46 20.01
C ALA A 360 9.37 -18.39 19.64
N GLY A 361 10.60 -17.88 19.69
CA GLY A 361 11.83 -18.66 19.50
C GLY A 361 12.02 -19.73 20.57
N GLU A 362 11.89 -19.38 21.85
CA GLU A 362 12.00 -20.30 22.99
C GLU A 362 11.01 -21.45 22.89
N ARG A 363 9.75 -21.15 22.53
CA ARG A 363 8.72 -22.16 22.31
C ARG A 363 9.15 -23.15 21.22
N PHE A 364 9.65 -22.67 20.10
CA PHE A 364 10.07 -23.51 18.98
C PHE A 364 11.29 -24.38 19.34
N PHE A 365 12.34 -23.78 19.92
CA PHE A 365 13.58 -24.50 20.22
C PHE A 365 13.45 -25.42 21.43
N SER A 366 12.48 -25.20 22.34
CA SER A 366 12.20 -26.11 23.47
C SER A 366 11.75 -27.51 23.05
N GLN A 367 11.38 -27.70 21.78
CA GLN A 367 11.05 -29.01 21.21
C GLN A 367 12.29 -29.94 21.06
N GLY A 368 13.52 -29.43 21.26
CA GLY A 368 14.73 -30.27 21.49
C GLY A 368 15.13 -31.20 20.35
N ARG A 369 15.16 -30.72 19.09
CA ARG A 369 15.33 -31.58 17.89
C ARG A 369 16.77 -31.82 17.44
N VAL A 370 17.67 -30.86 17.65
CA VAL A 370 19.06 -30.90 17.15
C VAL A 370 19.99 -30.33 18.23
N ALA A 371 21.23 -30.80 18.32
CA ALA A 371 22.17 -30.42 19.39
C ALA A 371 22.31 -28.89 19.57
N TRP A 372 22.46 -28.14 18.48
CA TRP A 372 22.60 -26.68 18.55
C TRP A 372 21.33 -25.96 19.03
N TYR A 373 20.15 -26.61 19.04
CA TYR A 373 18.93 -26.04 19.61
C TYR A 373 19.08 -25.86 21.11
N THR A 374 19.76 -26.78 21.79
CA THR A 374 20.00 -26.72 23.23
C THR A 374 20.88 -25.52 23.58
N ASP A 375 21.92 -25.28 22.78
CA ASP A 375 22.79 -24.12 22.94
C ASP A 375 22.02 -22.81 22.73
N VAL A 376 21.20 -22.75 21.66
CA VAL A 376 20.33 -21.60 21.41
C VAL A 376 19.36 -21.37 22.57
N MET A 377 18.66 -22.41 23.05
CA MET A 377 17.75 -22.32 24.18
C MET A 377 18.43 -21.78 25.44
N ALA A 378 19.62 -22.30 25.76
CA ALA A 378 20.38 -21.86 26.93
C ALA A 378 20.74 -20.37 26.83
N ILE A 379 21.07 -19.88 25.63
CA ILE A 379 21.38 -18.46 25.39
C ILE A 379 20.12 -17.59 25.53
N LEU A 380 18.98 -18.03 24.98
CA LEU A 380 17.72 -17.29 25.06
C LEU A 380 17.25 -17.14 26.51
N GLN A 381 17.29 -18.22 27.29
CA GLN A 381 16.89 -18.27 28.70
C GLN A 381 17.88 -17.56 29.66
N GLY A 382 19.03 -17.10 29.16
CA GLY A 382 20.00 -16.35 29.96
C GLY A 382 19.42 -15.04 30.51
N ARG A 383 19.85 -14.64 31.72
CA ARG A 383 19.40 -13.40 32.38
C ARG A 383 20.04 -12.15 31.72
N GLY A 384 19.24 -11.09 31.57
CA GLY A 384 19.63 -9.76 31.09
C GLY A 384 18.42 -8.95 30.63
N GLU A 385 18.27 -7.70 31.08
CA GLU A 385 17.14 -6.83 30.72
C GLU A 385 17.25 -6.29 29.28
N PHE A 386 16.12 -6.13 28.59
CA PHE A 386 16.04 -5.41 27.32
C PHE A 386 16.05 -3.89 27.55
N GLY A 387 16.72 -3.13 26.68
CA GLY A 387 16.67 -1.66 26.73
C GLY A 387 17.64 -0.99 27.70
N SER A 388 18.40 -1.76 28.50
CA SER A 388 19.61 -1.28 29.14
C SER A 388 20.81 -1.96 28.46
N ALA A 389 21.78 -1.17 28.00
CA ALA A 389 23.11 -1.72 27.67
C ALA A 389 23.88 -2.18 28.93
N ALA A 390 23.19 -2.24 30.08
CA ALA A 390 23.76 -2.68 31.34
C ALA A 390 24.07 -4.17 31.20
N PHE A 391 25.35 -4.44 31.01
CA PHE A 391 25.94 -5.75 30.96
C PHE A 391 25.39 -6.64 32.08
N CYS A 392 25.00 -7.87 31.73
CA CYS A 392 25.12 -8.97 32.67
C CYS A 392 26.62 -9.18 32.87
N THR A 393 27.18 -8.58 33.91
CA THR A 393 28.60 -8.62 34.29
C THR A 393 29.05 -10.01 34.79
N SER A 394 28.46 -11.10 34.31
CA SER A 394 28.73 -12.43 34.85
C SER A 394 28.74 -13.58 33.85
N THR A 395 28.97 -13.35 32.55
CA THR A 395 29.34 -14.43 31.61
C THR A 395 30.38 -13.96 30.58
N ASN A 396 31.66 -14.20 30.89
CA ASN A 396 32.84 -14.33 30.01
C ASN A 396 32.81 -13.66 28.62
N ASP A 397 33.67 -12.66 28.47
CA ASP A 397 34.01 -11.89 27.26
C ASP A 397 34.18 -12.73 25.98
N VAL A 398 33.10 -13.05 25.28
CA VAL A 398 33.19 -13.56 23.91
C VAL A 398 33.53 -12.40 23.00
N VAL A 399 34.83 -12.25 22.73
CA VAL A 399 35.35 -11.32 21.72
C VAL A 399 35.35 -12.04 20.38
N LEU A 400 34.53 -11.55 19.45
CA LEU A 400 34.47 -12.08 18.09
C LEU A 400 35.49 -11.37 17.20
N GLU A 401 35.95 -12.07 16.17
CA GLU A 401 36.70 -11.50 15.07
C GLU A 401 36.17 -12.01 13.72
N TRP A 402 36.17 -11.13 12.73
CA TRP A 402 35.73 -11.48 11.39
C TRP A 402 36.90 -12.03 10.59
N VAL A 403 36.77 -13.26 10.11
CA VAL A 403 37.80 -13.97 9.37
C VAL A 403 37.44 -13.95 7.89
N ALA A 404 38.31 -13.32 7.10
CA ALA A 404 38.29 -13.47 5.64
C ALA A 404 38.83 -14.86 5.29
N ALA A 405 38.00 -15.71 4.69
CA ALA A 405 38.37 -17.06 4.28
C ALA A 405 38.17 -17.24 2.77
N GLU A 406 38.91 -18.18 2.18
CA GLU A 406 38.82 -18.47 0.74
C GLU A 406 37.43 -18.98 0.33
N ASP A 407 36.71 -19.65 1.23
CA ASP A 407 35.43 -20.29 0.98
C ASP A 407 34.22 -19.50 1.52
N ASP A 408 34.24 -19.13 2.80
CA ASP A 408 33.14 -18.45 3.47
C ASP A 408 33.64 -17.57 4.63
N ASN A 409 33.48 -16.26 4.49
CA ASN A 409 33.79 -15.31 5.55
C ASN A 409 32.91 -15.60 6.78
N HIS A 410 33.50 -15.54 7.97
CA HIS A 410 32.82 -16.00 9.18
C HIS A 410 33.32 -15.31 10.43
N ALA A 411 32.47 -15.31 11.46
CA ALA A 411 32.86 -14.89 12.80
C ALA A 411 33.51 -16.06 13.56
N VAL A 412 34.54 -15.78 14.34
CA VAL A 412 35.14 -16.74 15.28
C VAL A 412 35.39 -16.08 16.62
N VAL A 413 35.48 -16.87 17.68
CA VAL A 413 35.96 -16.34 18.96
C VAL A 413 37.47 -16.12 18.84
N ARG A 414 37.94 -14.92 19.16
CA ARG A 414 39.35 -14.55 19.06
C ARG A 414 40.25 -15.56 19.76
N GLY A 415 41.26 -16.05 19.04
CA GLY A 415 42.22 -17.02 19.57
C GLY A 415 41.70 -18.46 19.66
N THR A 416 40.52 -18.76 19.11
CA THR A 416 40.03 -20.14 19.00
C THR A 416 40.24 -20.71 17.60
N PRO A 417 40.53 -22.03 17.47
CA PRO A 417 40.62 -22.65 16.15
C PRO A 417 39.27 -22.63 15.44
N SER A 418 39.27 -22.33 14.13
CA SER A 418 38.10 -22.43 13.26
C SER A 418 38.25 -23.62 12.30
N PRO A 419 37.85 -24.84 12.71
CA PRO A 419 37.94 -25.99 11.82
C PRO A 419 37.00 -25.82 10.61
N LYS A 420 37.35 -26.46 9.49
CA LYS A 420 36.45 -26.57 8.34
C LYS A 420 35.26 -27.45 8.75
N PRO A 421 34.02 -26.98 8.57
CA PRO A 421 32.84 -27.76 8.96
C PRO A 421 32.59 -28.88 7.95
N THR A 422 32.02 -29.98 8.45
CA THR A 422 31.42 -31.00 7.59
C THR A 422 30.23 -30.41 6.86
N LYS A 423 30.18 -30.56 5.53
CA LYS A 423 29.12 -29.99 4.71
C LYS A 423 27.81 -30.79 4.84
N ILE A 424 26.70 -30.09 5.00
CA ILE A 424 25.34 -30.57 5.20
C ILE A 424 24.45 -29.93 4.14
N LYS A 425 23.61 -30.74 3.48
CA LYS A 425 22.52 -30.23 2.64
C LYS A 425 21.28 -30.09 3.50
N TYR A 426 20.92 -28.86 3.84
CA TYR A 426 19.70 -28.59 4.61
C TYR A 426 18.44 -28.77 3.76
N ASP A 427 17.40 -29.32 4.37
CA ASP A 427 16.04 -29.30 3.86
C ASP A 427 15.33 -27.99 4.28
N ASP A 428 14.10 -27.79 3.80
CA ASP A 428 13.36 -26.55 4.03
C ASP A 428 13.06 -26.30 5.52
N ASP A 429 12.76 -27.35 6.29
CA ASP A 429 12.52 -27.24 7.73
C ASP A 429 13.78 -26.85 8.52
N ALA A 430 14.93 -27.43 8.18
CA ALA A 430 16.21 -27.08 8.82
C ALA A 430 16.69 -25.68 8.41
N LEU A 431 16.43 -25.28 7.16
CA LEU A 431 16.65 -23.91 6.71
C LEU A 431 15.78 -22.95 7.52
N ASP A 432 14.47 -23.17 7.61
CA ASP A 432 13.57 -22.32 8.39
C ASP A 432 14.00 -22.23 9.86
N ALA A 433 14.50 -23.33 10.46
CA ALA A 433 15.04 -23.31 11.82
C ALA A 433 16.28 -22.43 11.96
N LEU A 434 17.21 -22.46 11.00
CA LEU A 434 18.35 -21.55 10.94
C LEU A 434 17.87 -20.09 10.81
N ALA A 435 16.84 -19.84 10.00
CA ALA A 435 16.25 -18.52 9.86
C ALA A 435 15.63 -18.01 11.18
N VAL A 436 14.96 -18.86 11.96
CA VAL A 436 14.48 -18.50 13.31
C VAL A 436 15.66 -18.05 14.17
N ALA A 437 16.76 -18.80 14.19
CA ALA A 437 17.93 -18.46 15.00
C ALA A 437 18.63 -17.17 14.54
N PHE A 438 18.76 -16.97 13.22
CA PHE A 438 19.30 -15.73 12.64
C PHE A 438 18.43 -14.52 12.98
N ALA A 439 17.11 -14.66 12.91
CA ALA A 439 16.17 -13.60 13.29
C ALA A 439 16.25 -13.27 14.80
N LEU A 440 16.40 -14.28 15.67
CA LEU A 440 16.63 -14.07 17.10
C LEU A 440 17.94 -13.33 17.39
N CYS A 441 19.01 -13.62 16.64
CA CYS A 441 20.27 -12.88 16.76
C CYS A 441 20.08 -11.39 16.46
N LYS A 442 19.32 -11.08 15.40
CA LYS A 442 18.91 -9.70 15.09
C LYS A 442 18.08 -9.08 16.22
N VAL A 443 17.06 -9.78 16.74
CA VAL A 443 16.21 -9.28 17.83
C VAL A 443 17.00 -9.01 19.11
N LEU A 444 17.90 -9.92 19.51
CA LEU A 444 18.78 -9.72 20.66
C LEU A 444 19.69 -8.50 20.46
N TYR A 445 20.28 -8.38 19.27
CA TYR A 445 21.12 -7.23 18.93
C TYR A 445 20.35 -5.91 18.99
N LEU A 446 19.21 -5.81 18.31
CA LEU A 446 18.36 -4.62 18.31
C LEU A 446 17.79 -4.28 19.69
N GLY A 447 17.59 -5.28 20.55
CA GLY A 447 17.11 -5.10 21.91
C GLY A 447 18.18 -4.71 22.95
N GLY A 448 19.46 -4.65 22.56
CA GLY A 448 20.59 -4.32 23.44
C GLY A 448 21.20 -5.52 24.16
N GLY A 449 20.74 -6.74 23.86
CA GLY A 449 21.28 -8.00 24.40
C GLY A 449 22.61 -8.41 23.76
N LEU A 450 23.58 -7.50 23.66
CA LEU A 450 24.81 -7.67 22.87
C LEU A 450 25.63 -8.92 23.28
N ALA A 451 25.78 -9.18 24.58
CA ALA A 451 26.48 -10.36 25.06
C ALA A 451 25.80 -11.67 24.61
N ARG A 452 24.46 -11.73 24.69
CA ARG A 452 23.68 -12.87 24.21
C ARG A 452 23.74 -13.00 22.69
N ALA A 453 23.73 -11.89 21.95
CA ALA A 453 23.91 -11.90 20.51
C ALA A 453 25.29 -12.45 20.11
N ARG A 454 26.38 -12.07 20.79
CA ARG A 454 27.73 -12.62 20.55
C ARG A 454 27.80 -14.13 20.84
N LEU A 455 27.17 -14.58 21.93
CA LEU A 455 27.06 -16.01 22.23
C LEU A 455 26.26 -16.76 21.15
N LEU A 456 25.19 -16.16 20.64
CA LEU A 456 24.38 -16.75 19.60
C LEU A 456 25.14 -16.85 18.27
N VAL A 457 25.88 -15.82 17.87
CA VAL A 457 26.80 -15.88 16.72
C VAL A 457 27.77 -17.05 16.87
N LYS A 458 28.45 -17.16 18.02
CA LYS A 458 29.36 -18.29 18.31
C LYS A 458 28.67 -19.65 18.14
N ALA A 459 27.44 -19.80 18.63
CA ALA A 459 26.70 -21.06 18.54
C ALA A 459 26.23 -21.38 17.11
N LEU A 460 25.92 -20.37 16.30
CA LEU A 460 25.34 -20.54 14.97
C LEU A 460 26.37 -20.71 13.85
N GLU A 461 27.58 -20.16 13.99
CA GLU A 461 28.61 -20.22 12.93
C GLU A 461 28.93 -21.64 12.45
N PRO A 462 29.07 -22.68 13.31
CA PRO A 462 29.26 -24.05 12.84
C PRO A 462 28.13 -24.54 11.93
N ALA A 463 26.87 -24.28 12.31
CA ALA A 463 25.70 -24.71 11.53
C ALA A 463 25.55 -23.90 10.24
N ARG A 464 25.75 -22.57 10.28
CA ARG A 464 25.73 -21.71 9.09
C ARG A 464 26.75 -22.18 8.05
N ARG A 465 28.01 -22.35 8.47
CA ARG A 465 29.12 -22.73 7.57
C ARG A 465 29.04 -24.18 7.11
N ALA A 466 28.30 -25.04 7.82
CA ALA A 466 28.05 -26.41 7.41
C ALA A 466 27.17 -26.47 6.15
N SER A 467 26.44 -25.43 5.76
CA SER A 467 25.63 -25.49 4.54
C SER A 467 26.48 -25.81 3.30
N SER A 468 26.06 -26.82 2.53
CA SER A 468 26.63 -27.17 1.23
C SER A 468 26.13 -26.26 0.11
N THR A 469 24.93 -25.69 0.28
CA THR A 469 24.36 -24.67 -0.61
C THR A 469 24.64 -23.29 -0.03
N PRO A 470 25.16 -22.31 -0.81
CA PRO A 470 25.33 -20.95 -0.32
C PRO A 470 24.00 -20.36 0.17
N LEU A 471 23.93 -19.93 1.44
CA LEU A 471 22.67 -19.51 2.06
C LEU A 471 22.03 -18.26 1.42
N HIS A 472 22.81 -17.44 0.71
CA HIS A 472 22.27 -16.33 -0.08
C HIS A 472 21.44 -16.80 -1.32
N GLN A 473 21.51 -18.09 -1.67
CA GLN A 473 20.77 -18.72 -2.77
C GLN A 473 19.59 -19.56 -2.28
N THR A 474 19.32 -19.62 -0.97
CA THR A 474 18.23 -20.40 -0.38
C THR A 474 17.07 -19.49 0.06
N SER A 475 16.01 -20.08 0.62
CA SER A 475 14.86 -19.37 1.18
C SER A 475 15.23 -18.41 2.32
N VAL A 476 16.29 -18.72 3.07
CA VAL A 476 16.72 -17.98 4.28
C VAL A 476 17.66 -16.82 4.00
N ARG A 477 17.86 -16.49 2.72
CA ARG A 477 18.83 -15.46 2.28
C ARG A 477 18.65 -14.12 2.98
N ASN A 478 17.42 -13.75 3.36
CA ASN A 478 17.13 -12.47 3.98
C ASN A 478 17.56 -12.47 5.44
N GLU A 479 17.13 -13.48 6.22
CA GLU A 479 17.49 -13.64 7.62
C GLU A 479 19.00 -13.83 7.78
N HIS A 480 19.60 -14.60 6.87
CA HIS A 480 21.04 -14.77 6.77
C HIS A 480 21.77 -13.44 6.50
N ALA A 481 21.28 -12.59 5.59
CA ALA A 481 21.90 -11.29 5.31
C ALA A 481 21.89 -10.37 6.56
N TYR A 482 20.77 -10.30 7.28
CA TYR A 482 20.70 -9.56 8.55
C TYR A 482 21.65 -10.15 9.59
N TYR A 483 21.69 -11.48 9.72
CA TYR A 483 22.63 -12.15 10.62
C TYR A 483 24.08 -11.82 10.28
N CYS A 484 24.48 -11.91 9.01
CA CYS A 484 25.85 -11.60 8.58
C CYS A 484 26.23 -10.14 8.85
N CYS A 485 25.30 -9.20 8.66
CA CYS A 485 25.53 -7.80 9.01
C CYS A 485 25.75 -7.64 10.52
N VAL A 486 24.86 -8.19 11.35
CA VAL A 486 24.98 -8.15 12.82
C VAL A 486 26.28 -8.82 13.30
N ALA A 487 26.62 -9.99 12.76
CA ALA A 487 27.84 -10.71 13.11
C ALA A 487 29.10 -9.89 12.79
N GLN A 488 29.16 -9.27 11.60
CA GLN A 488 30.27 -8.39 11.22
C GLN A 488 30.38 -7.17 12.15
N VAL A 489 29.25 -6.48 12.43
CA VAL A 489 29.25 -5.32 13.34
C VAL A 489 29.69 -5.70 14.76
N LEU A 490 29.31 -6.89 15.24
CA LEU A 490 29.75 -7.42 16.54
C LEU A 490 31.23 -7.83 16.55
N CYS A 491 31.83 -8.14 15.40
CA CYS A 491 33.26 -8.44 15.26
C CYS A 491 34.14 -7.18 15.20
N GLU A 492 33.61 -6.09 14.63
CA GLU A 492 34.29 -4.79 14.61
C GLU A 492 34.35 -4.12 15.99
N ASP A 493 33.60 -4.65 16.95
CA ASP A 493 33.39 -4.01 18.23
C ASP A 493 34.63 -4.01 19.14
N ARG A 494 35.23 -2.83 19.31
CA ARG A 494 36.36 -2.61 20.20
C ARG A 494 35.87 -2.01 21.51
N ARG A 495 35.44 -2.87 22.44
CA ARG A 495 35.09 -2.54 23.84
C ARG A 495 34.14 -1.34 23.97
N ASP A 496 32.86 -1.67 23.98
CA ASP A 496 31.69 -0.82 24.29
C ASP A 496 32.01 0.22 25.38
N ILE A 497 32.11 1.51 25.03
CA ILE A 497 32.14 2.60 26.02
C ILE A 497 30.76 2.59 26.69
N CYS A 498 30.68 2.10 27.93
CA CYS A 498 29.41 2.01 28.66
C CYS A 498 28.89 3.37 29.13
N GLU A 499 29.73 4.40 29.14
CA GLU A 499 29.38 5.74 29.59
C GLU A 499 28.96 6.63 28.41
N TYR A 500 27.76 7.19 28.52
CA TYR A 500 27.19 8.11 27.54
C TYR A 500 26.39 9.17 28.31
N ASP A 501 26.24 10.34 27.70
CA ASP A 501 25.58 11.49 28.31
C ASP A 501 24.13 11.61 27.80
N ASP A 502 23.90 11.32 26.51
CA ASP A 502 22.58 11.42 25.86
C ASP A 502 22.34 10.31 24.83
N ASP A 503 21.07 10.11 24.45
CA ASP A 503 20.66 9.19 23.39
C ASP A 503 20.29 9.92 22.10
N VAL A 504 20.75 9.39 20.97
CA VAL A 504 20.24 9.69 19.62
C VAL A 504 19.58 8.43 19.08
N TYR A 505 18.29 8.51 18.79
CA TYR A 505 17.54 7.41 18.21
C TYR A 505 17.77 7.37 16.70
N VAL A 506 18.42 6.33 16.20
CA VAL A 506 18.64 6.11 14.78
C VAL A 506 17.44 5.37 14.20
N CYS A 507 16.51 6.13 13.61
CA CYS A 507 15.29 5.58 13.02
C CYS A 507 15.52 5.35 11.51
N GLY A 508 15.62 4.09 11.10
CA GLY A 508 16.07 3.78 9.76
C GLY A 508 15.71 2.39 9.27
N ASP A 509 16.10 2.06 8.05
CA ASP A 509 16.04 0.70 7.51
C ASP A 509 17.23 -0.13 8.02
N SER A 510 17.67 -1.17 7.28
CA SER A 510 18.77 -2.05 7.70
C SER A 510 20.09 -1.31 7.92
N HIS A 511 20.27 -0.10 7.38
CA HIS A 511 21.44 0.74 7.66
C HIS A 511 21.55 1.18 9.13
N THR A 512 20.48 1.04 9.91
CA THR A 512 20.47 1.25 11.37
C THR A 512 21.33 0.24 12.13
N LEU A 513 21.63 -0.92 11.54
CA LEU A 513 22.41 -1.98 12.20
C LEU A 513 23.85 -1.56 12.49
N ALA A 514 24.51 -0.86 11.56
CA ALA A 514 25.89 -0.41 11.74
C ALA A 514 26.09 0.59 12.90
N PRO A 515 25.26 1.64 13.06
CA PRO A 515 25.34 2.55 14.20
C PRO A 515 24.80 1.99 15.52
N ALA A 516 24.04 0.89 15.50
CA ALA A 516 23.32 0.45 16.69
C ALA A 516 24.25 0.22 17.90
N TRP A 517 23.89 0.88 19.00
CA TRP A 517 24.55 0.84 20.31
C TRP A 517 25.95 1.44 20.38
N LYS A 518 26.43 2.08 19.31
CA LYS A 518 27.70 2.80 19.33
C LYS A 518 27.60 4.10 20.11
N VAL A 519 28.67 4.48 20.79
CA VAL A 519 28.78 5.76 21.48
C VAL A 519 29.73 6.66 20.69
N LEU A 520 29.22 7.79 20.22
CA LEU A 520 30.00 8.78 19.49
C LEU A 520 30.49 9.87 20.43
N GLN A 521 31.77 10.20 20.35
CA GLN A 521 32.29 11.41 20.95
C GLN A 521 32.00 12.59 20.02
N VAL A 522 31.08 13.46 20.41
CA VAL A 522 30.71 14.68 19.68
C VAL A 522 31.00 15.88 20.58
N GLU A 523 32.06 16.61 20.24
CA GLU A 523 32.61 17.68 21.10
C GLU A 523 32.85 17.18 22.53
N GLN A 524 32.17 17.74 23.52
CA GLN A 524 32.26 17.37 24.95
C GLN A 524 31.21 16.35 25.38
N LYS A 525 30.33 15.90 24.48
CA LYS A 525 29.24 14.95 24.77
C LYS A 525 29.52 13.57 24.16
N ARG A 526 29.10 12.53 24.86
CA ARG A 526 29.07 11.13 24.40
C ARG A 526 27.63 10.76 24.06
N LEU A 527 27.36 10.59 22.78
CA LEU A 527 26.02 10.30 22.28
C LEU A 527 25.89 8.80 21.97
N ARG A 528 24.99 8.11 22.67
CA ARG A 528 24.67 6.71 22.34
C ARG A 528 23.66 6.66 21.20
N LEU A 529 23.98 5.89 20.16
CA LEU A 529 23.11 5.64 19.02
C LEU A 529 22.17 4.47 19.32
N LYS A 530 20.94 4.77 19.76
CA LYS A 530 19.91 3.74 20.00
C LYS A 530 19.25 3.33 18.69
N PRO A 531 19.22 2.02 18.34
CA PRO A 531 18.55 1.59 17.12
C PRO A 531 17.02 1.72 17.23
N ALA A 532 16.41 2.20 16.17
CA ALA A 532 14.97 2.24 15.95
C ALA A 532 14.66 1.71 14.53
N LEU A 533 14.92 0.41 14.33
CA LEU A 533 14.82 -0.25 13.02
C LEU A 533 13.37 -0.27 12.50
N VAL A 534 13.22 0.09 11.23
CA VAL A 534 11.98 -0.02 10.47
C VAL A 534 12.20 -0.89 9.24
N THR A 535 11.66 -2.11 9.28
CA THR A 535 11.91 -3.13 8.27
C THR A 535 11.25 -2.79 6.92
N GLY A 536 12.08 -2.64 5.88
CA GLY A 536 11.63 -2.48 4.50
C GLY A 536 10.92 -1.16 4.19
N LEU A 537 11.13 -0.14 5.01
CA LEU A 537 10.51 1.17 4.79
C LEU A 537 11.03 1.83 3.52
N LYS A 538 10.12 2.45 2.79
CA LYS A 538 10.38 3.37 1.69
C LYS A 538 9.69 4.67 2.06
N HIS A 539 10.25 5.83 1.72
CA HIS A 539 9.55 7.12 1.84
C HIS A 539 8.20 7.05 1.11
N TRP A 540 8.15 6.36 -0.03
CA TRP A 540 6.92 6.05 -0.75
C TRP A 540 5.84 5.37 0.12
N HIS A 541 6.20 4.48 1.04
CA HIS A 541 5.20 3.79 1.88
C HIS A 541 4.43 4.75 2.81
N LEU A 542 4.98 5.92 3.13
CA LEU A 542 4.44 6.84 4.14
C LEU A 542 3.25 7.67 3.64
N ARG A 543 2.90 7.63 2.35
CA ARG A 543 1.73 8.34 1.80
C ARG A 543 0.45 8.03 2.56
N ARG A 544 -0.47 9.00 2.59
CA ARG A 544 -1.72 8.94 3.37
C ARG A 544 -2.53 7.65 3.13
N GLU A 545 -2.70 7.27 1.88
CA GLU A 545 -3.45 6.09 1.44
C GLU A 545 -2.71 4.76 1.62
N GLY A 546 -1.41 4.78 1.90
CA GLY A 546 -0.61 3.58 2.14
C GLY A 546 -1.09 2.78 3.35
N TYR A 547 -1.15 1.45 3.20
CA TYR A 547 -1.59 0.50 4.23
C TYR A 547 -0.61 -0.68 4.39
N PHE A 548 0.64 -0.50 3.97
CA PHE A 548 1.68 -1.54 4.03
C PHE A 548 2.20 -1.73 5.46
N TYR A 549 2.64 -2.95 5.81
CA TYR A 549 3.23 -3.19 7.13
C TYR A 549 4.47 -2.34 7.43
N PRO A 550 5.36 -1.94 6.49
CA PRO A 550 6.50 -1.07 6.84
C PRO A 550 6.05 0.29 7.36
N LYS A 551 4.95 0.84 6.82
CA LYS A 551 4.34 2.07 7.34
C LYS A 551 3.80 1.85 8.75
N ARG A 552 3.17 0.68 9.01
CA ARG A 552 2.66 0.35 10.34
C ARG A 552 3.80 0.21 11.35
N ASN A 553 4.87 -0.48 10.96
CA ASN A 553 6.11 -0.62 11.74
C ASN A 553 6.73 0.75 12.06
N PHE A 554 6.85 1.64 11.06
CA PHE A 554 7.37 3.00 11.24
C PHE A 554 6.61 3.76 12.35
N TYR A 555 5.28 3.73 12.31
CA TYR A 555 4.47 4.41 13.33
C TYR A 555 4.52 3.71 14.69
N TYR A 556 4.65 2.39 14.73
CA TYR A 556 4.95 1.67 15.97
C TYR A 556 6.25 2.15 16.59
N VAL A 557 7.34 2.12 15.82
CA VAL A 557 8.66 2.60 16.25
C VAL A 557 8.62 4.05 16.74
N CYS A 558 7.86 4.90 16.05
CA CYS A 558 7.70 6.31 16.41
C CYS A 558 6.78 6.57 17.63
N GLY A 559 6.17 5.54 18.23
CA GLY A 559 5.26 5.73 19.38
C GLY A 559 3.95 6.38 19.00
N VAL A 560 3.44 6.07 17.80
CA VAL A 560 2.30 6.72 17.19
C VAL A 560 1.19 5.71 16.89
N ASP A 561 0.06 5.87 17.57
CA ASP A 561 -1.13 5.10 17.30
C ASP A 561 -1.98 5.72 16.18
N THR A 562 -1.98 5.08 15.01
CA THR A 562 -2.81 5.45 13.87
C THR A 562 -4.18 4.73 13.78
N ARG A 563 -4.61 4.02 14.83
CA ARG A 563 -5.84 3.18 14.81
C ARG A 563 -7.14 3.97 14.67
N SER A 564 -7.19 5.23 15.12
CA SER A 564 -8.41 6.04 15.02
C SER A 564 -8.64 6.52 13.56
N PRO A 565 -9.80 6.21 12.96
CA PRO A 565 -10.16 6.69 11.61
C PRO A 565 -10.20 8.21 11.50
N LEU A 566 -10.60 8.91 12.56
CA LEU A 566 -10.65 10.37 12.62
C LEU A 566 -9.22 10.96 12.73
N LYS A 567 -8.36 10.39 13.58
CA LYS A 567 -6.95 10.80 13.66
C LYS A 567 -6.23 10.54 12.32
N LYS A 568 -6.48 9.38 11.69
CA LYS A 568 -5.99 9.04 10.34
C LYS A 568 -6.50 9.98 9.25
N ALA A 569 -7.75 10.45 9.33
CA ALA A 569 -8.32 11.41 8.38
C ALA A 569 -7.77 12.83 8.55
N LEU A 570 -7.30 13.17 9.75
CA LEU A 570 -6.71 14.47 10.08
C LEU A 570 -5.17 14.47 10.05
N GLY A 571 -4.53 13.32 9.77
CA GLY A 571 -3.07 13.19 9.82
C GLY A 571 -2.50 13.33 11.23
N LEU A 572 -3.32 13.08 12.25
CA LEU A 572 -2.98 13.15 13.67
C LEU A 572 -2.52 11.79 14.18
N PHE A 573 -1.56 11.82 15.10
CA PHE A 573 -0.93 10.68 15.72
C PHE A 573 -1.51 10.50 17.14
N GLY A 574 -1.83 9.26 17.56
CA GLY A 574 -2.32 8.95 18.91
C GLY A 574 -1.21 8.45 19.84
N ASP A 575 -1.43 8.48 21.16
CA ASP A 575 -0.36 8.34 22.15
C ASP A 575 -0.33 7.04 22.97
N HIS A 576 -0.95 5.94 22.53
CA HIS A 576 -0.83 4.67 23.27
C HIS A 576 -0.41 3.49 22.39
N VAL A 577 0.90 3.22 22.43
CA VAL A 577 1.57 1.97 22.04
C VAL A 577 2.20 1.41 23.31
N GLU A 578 1.93 0.14 23.64
CA GLU A 578 2.40 -0.51 24.88
C GLU A 578 3.85 -1.03 24.79
N THR A 579 4.45 -1.04 23.59
CA THR A 579 5.83 -1.50 23.34
C THR A 579 6.86 -0.36 23.43
N PRO A 580 8.17 -0.66 23.54
CA PRO A 580 9.22 0.36 23.52
C PRO A 580 9.22 1.16 22.20
N THR A 581 9.18 2.49 22.31
CA THR A 581 9.12 3.41 21.17
C THR A 581 10.00 4.62 21.41
N ILE A 582 10.24 5.42 20.37
CA ILE A 582 10.99 6.68 20.50
C ILE A 582 10.18 7.64 21.39
N PRO A 583 10.73 8.13 22.52
CA PRO A 583 10.01 8.98 23.45
C PRO A 583 9.87 10.41 22.90
N SER A 584 8.92 11.18 23.44
CA SER A 584 8.83 12.61 23.17
C SER A 584 10.08 13.36 23.65
N ASN A 585 10.41 14.49 23.01
CA ASN A 585 11.62 15.29 23.25
C ASN A 585 12.95 14.58 22.96
N ALA A 586 12.93 13.43 22.27
CA ALA A 586 14.13 12.75 21.81
C ALA A 586 14.85 13.50 20.68
N THR A 587 16.16 13.23 20.53
CA THR A 587 16.88 13.48 19.28
C THR A 587 16.78 12.26 18.38
N VAL A 588 16.34 12.45 17.13
CA VAL A 588 16.09 11.37 16.17
C VAL A 588 16.91 11.62 14.91
N LEU A 589 17.76 10.66 14.55
CA LEU A 589 18.46 10.62 13.28
C LEU A 589 17.73 9.68 12.32
N PHE A 590 17.08 10.24 11.29
CA PHE A 590 16.48 9.44 10.24
C PHE A 590 17.54 8.95 9.24
N LEU A 591 17.62 7.64 9.06
CA LEU A 591 18.51 6.95 8.12
C LEU A 591 17.67 6.07 7.20
N LEU A 592 17.01 6.72 6.23
CA LEU A 592 15.99 6.12 5.37
C LEU A 592 16.16 6.58 3.92
N GLY A 593 15.66 5.78 2.99
CA GLY A 593 15.48 6.18 1.58
C GLY A 593 16.40 5.49 0.58
N GLU A 594 17.30 4.61 1.03
CA GLU A 594 18.14 3.81 0.11
C GLU A 594 17.26 2.98 -0.84
N ILE A 595 16.23 2.35 -0.31
CA ILE A 595 15.34 1.49 -1.09
C ILE A 595 14.51 2.29 -2.12
N ASP A 596 14.23 3.58 -1.88
CA ASP A 596 13.57 4.47 -2.85
C ASP A 596 14.48 4.78 -4.05
N CYS A 597 15.80 4.72 -3.88
CA CYS A 597 16.80 4.97 -4.93
C CYS A 597 17.04 3.75 -5.84
N ARG A 598 16.38 2.62 -5.59
CA ARG A 598 16.41 1.43 -6.46
C ARG A 598 15.43 1.60 -7.64
N GLU A 599 14.82 0.53 -8.15
CA GLU A 599 14.02 0.57 -9.37
C GLU A 599 12.64 1.25 -9.24
N GLY A 600 12.15 1.50 -8.02
CA GLY A 600 10.77 1.89 -7.76
C GLY A 600 10.31 3.17 -8.49
N ILE A 601 11.11 4.23 -8.44
CA ILE A 601 10.80 5.51 -9.10
C ILE A 601 10.89 5.36 -10.63
N LEU A 602 11.88 4.63 -11.14
CA LEU A 602 12.04 4.38 -12.58
C LEU A 602 10.82 3.63 -13.14
N VAL A 603 10.36 2.59 -12.43
CA VAL A 603 9.14 1.84 -12.79
C VAL A 603 7.90 2.74 -12.73
N ALA A 604 7.83 3.70 -11.81
CA ALA A 604 6.72 4.63 -11.72
C ALA A 604 6.67 5.61 -12.92
N VAL A 605 7.83 6.09 -13.37
CA VAL A 605 7.95 6.92 -14.59
C VAL A 605 7.53 6.13 -15.83
N GLU A 606 7.95 4.87 -15.95
CA GLU A 606 7.55 4.00 -17.05
C GLU A 606 6.04 3.70 -17.04
N LYS A 607 5.44 3.68 -15.84
CA LYS A 607 3.98 3.61 -15.64
C LYS A 607 3.26 4.96 -15.79
N LEU A 608 3.93 6.00 -16.28
CA LEU A 608 3.36 7.35 -16.44
C LEU A 608 2.70 7.89 -15.16
N ARG A 609 3.24 7.52 -13.99
CA ARG A 609 2.85 8.09 -12.69
C ARG A 609 3.53 9.43 -12.44
N TYR A 610 4.72 9.60 -13.01
CA TYR A 610 5.52 10.81 -13.03
C TYR A 610 6.01 11.07 -14.46
N GLU A 611 6.12 12.33 -14.85
CA GLU A 611 6.67 12.78 -16.12
C GLU A 611 8.19 12.60 -16.19
N SER A 612 8.87 12.64 -15.06
CA SER A 612 10.33 12.48 -15.01
C SER A 612 10.79 11.80 -13.73
N VAL A 613 12.05 11.34 -13.75
CA VAL A 613 12.71 10.81 -12.55
C VAL A 613 12.79 11.88 -11.46
N ASP A 614 13.11 13.13 -11.83
CA ASP A 614 13.25 14.24 -10.88
C ASP A 614 11.91 14.59 -10.20
N GLU A 615 10.80 14.51 -10.93
CA GLU A 615 9.46 14.66 -10.35
C GLU A 615 9.15 13.52 -9.38
N GLY A 616 9.45 12.27 -9.76
CA GLY A 616 9.24 11.10 -8.90
C GLY A 616 10.07 11.17 -7.62
N ILE A 617 11.34 11.61 -7.71
CA ILE A 617 12.21 11.88 -6.56
C ILE A 617 11.59 12.94 -5.66
N ARG A 618 11.26 14.12 -6.22
CA ARG A 618 10.71 15.25 -5.44
C ARG A 618 9.44 14.85 -4.72
N HIS A 619 8.52 14.18 -5.41
CA HIS A 619 7.28 13.71 -4.80
C HIS A 619 7.57 12.73 -3.65
N THR A 620 8.44 11.74 -3.88
CA THR A 620 8.78 10.72 -2.88
C THR A 620 9.48 11.31 -1.66
N ALA A 621 10.47 12.19 -1.86
CA ALA A 621 11.16 12.88 -0.78
C ALA A 621 10.24 13.83 0.01
N SER A 622 9.32 14.53 -0.67
CA SER A 622 8.36 15.43 0.00
C SER A 622 7.41 14.71 0.95
N ILE A 623 7.04 13.45 0.64
CA ILE A 623 6.21 12.63 1.53
C ILE A 623 6.93 12.40 2.86
N PHE A 624 8.22 12.07 2.80
CA PHE A 624 9.02 11.87 4.01
C PHE A 624 9.21 13.16 4.80
N VAL A 625 9.56 14.27 4.15
CA VAL A 625 9.73 15.57 4.82
C VAL A 625 8.44 16.03 5.51
N ASP A 626 7.28 15.86 4.86
CA ASP A 626 5.97 16.16 5.47
C ASP A 626 5.69 15.28 6.70
N VAL A 627 6.02 13.99 6.65
CA VAL A 627 5.79 13.08 7.78
C VAL A 627 6.78 13.34 8.92
N ALA A 628 8.07 13.50 8.61
CA ALA A 628 9.12 13.78 9.59
C ALA A 628 8.89 15.11 10.31
N SER A 629 8.51 16.18 9.60
CA SER A 629 8.22 17.49 10.20
C SER A 629 7.00 17.44 11.13
N ARG A 630 5.95 16.69 10.78
CA ARG A 630 4.78 16.48 11.65
C ARG A 630 5.14 15.70 12.91
N LEU A 631 5.99 14.68 12.79
CA LEU A 631 6.50 13.94 13.94
C LEU A 631 7.37 14.83 14.85
N ALA A 632 8.26 15.63 14.25
CA ALA A 632 9.07 16.61 14.96
C ALA A 632 8.19 17.53 15.83
N ARG A 633 7.12 18.11 15.26
CA ARG A 633 6.18 18.95 16.03
C ARG A 633 5.37 18.18 17.06
N HIS A 634 4.81 17.04 16.68
CA HIS A 634 3.92 16.27 17.54
C HIS A 634 4.64 15.68 18.76
N LYS A 635 5.83 15.12 18.56
CA LYS A 635 6.64 14.50 19.60
C LYS A 635 7.72 15.43 20.18
N ARG A 636 7.81 16.67 19.67
CA ARG A 636 8.83 17.67 20.05
C ARG A 636 10.26 17.15 19.84
N TRP A 637 10.48 16.40 18.77
CA TRP A 637 11.79 15.83 18.49
C TRP A 637 12.75 16.87 17.90
N LYS A 638 14.03 16.76 18.25
CA LYS A 638 15.13 17.31 17.45
C LYS A 638 15.41 16.32 16.32
N VAL A 639 15.05 16.67 15.08
CA VAL A 639 15.13 15.74 13.96
C VAL A 639 16.32 16.04 13.06
N LEU A 640 17.17 15.04 12.90
CA LEU A 640 18.34 15.02 12.04
C LEU A 640 18.06 14.10 10.84
N VAL A 641 18.44 14.50 9.64
CA VAL A 641 18.27 13.71 8.42
C VAL A 641 19.65 13.31 7.90
N HIS A 642 19.95 12.02 7.98
CA HIS A 642 21.16 11.45 7.40
C HIS A 642 21.00 11.35 5.88
N PRO A 643 22.05 11.63 5.08
CA PRO A 643 22.02 11.41 3.64
C PRO A 643 21.81 9.93 3.32
N VAL A 644 21.09 9.62 2.23
CA VAL A 644 20.96 8.25 1.74
C VAL A 644 22.37 7.71 1.40
N PRO A 645 22.78 6.56 1.96
CA PRO A 645 24.14 6.04 1.78
C PRO A 645 24.37 5.51 0.34
N PRO A 646 25.53 5.78 -0.30
CA PRO A 646 25.80 5.41 -1.70
C PRO A 646 26.41 4.00 -1.84
N VAL A 647 25.82 3.01 -1.16
CA VAL A 647 26.40 1.67 -0.98
C VAL A 647 26.46 0.84 -2.26
N LEU A 648 25.41 0.85 -3.08
CA LEU A 648 25.35 0.08 -4.31
C LEU A 648 25.87 0.90 -5.51
N ASP A 649 26.70 0.28 -6.35
CA ASP A 649 27.24 0.93 -7.55
C ASP A 649 26.12 1.27 -8.54
N GLU A 650 25.14 0.37 -8.69
CA GLU A 650 24.04 0.44 -9.64
C GLU A 650 23.06 1.57 -9.34
N THR A 651 22.89 1.94 -8.06
CA THR A 651 21.91 2.95 -7.62
C THR A 651 22.55 4.28 -7.27
N ARG A 652 23.89 4.38 -7.22
CA ARG A 652 24.61 5.60 -6.81
C ARG A 652 24.19 6.85 -7.56
N GLY A 653 24.00 6.75 -8.88
CA GLY A 653 23.53 7.89 -9.69
C GLY A 653 22.15 8.40 -9.24
N MET A 654 21.27 7.50 -8.82
CA MET A 654 19.97 7.83 -8.27
C MET A 654 20.09 8.42 -6.85
N VAL A 655 20.94 7.84 -6.00
CA VAL A 655 21.24 8.33 -4.64
C VAL A 655 21.74 9.78 -4.66
N LEU A 656 22.65 10.13 -5.58
CA LEU A 656 23.15 11.50 -5.73
C LEU A 656 22.03 12.50 -6.03
N LYS A 657 21.16 12.18 -7.00
CA LYS A 657 20.01 13.03 -7.34
C LYS A 657 18.99 13.11 -6.21
N TYR A 658 18.77 11.99 -5.52
CA TYR A 658 17.84 11.90 -4.41
C TYR A 658 18.32 12.75 -3.23
N ASN A 659 19.58 12.62 -2.81
CA ASN A 659 20.16 13.44 -1.74
C ASN A 659 20.17 14.93 -2.07
N ALA A 660 20.49 15.31 -3.31
CA ALA A 660 20.42 16.72 -3.72
C ALA A 660 19.00 17.30 -3.59
N THR A 661 17.98 16.51 -3.90
CA THR A 661 16.57 16.92 -3.76
C THR A 661 16.10 16.90 -2.32
N LEU A 662 16.45 15.84 -1.57
CA LEU A 662 16.09 15.68 -0.17
C LEU A 662 16.71 16.79 0.69
N ARG A 663 18.00 17.10 0.51
CA ARG A 663 18.69 18.20 1.20
C ARG A 663 17.95 19.52 1.00
N ARG A 664 17.60 19.86 -0.25
CA ARG A 664 16.85 21.11 -0.53
C ARG A 664 15.52 21.17 0.23
N LEU A 665 14.76 20.07 0.24
CA LEU A 665 13.48 20.01 0.96
C LEU A 665 13.66 20.08 2.49
N VAL A 666 14.77 19.54 3.02
CA VAL A 666 15.12 19.63 4.44
C VAL A 666 15.55 21.06 4.80
N ASP A 667 16.39 21.69 4.00
CA ASP A 667 16.85 23.08 4.20
C ASP A 667 15.67 24.08 4.14
N GLU A 668 14.61 23.77 3.38
CA GLU A 668 13.36 24.55 3.32
C GLU A 668 12.40 24.28 4.52
N CYS A 669 12.69 23.29 5.37
CA CYS A 669 11.83 22.87 6.48
C CYS A 669 12.47 23.17 7.84
N SER A 670 11.91 24.11 8.60
CA SER A 670 12.44 24.57 9.88
C SER A 670 12.56 23.49 10.97
N GLU A 671 11.76 22.42 10.87
CA GLU A 671 11.70 21.35 11.86
C GLU A 671 12.76 20.25 11.67
N LEU A 672 13.46 20.25 10.55
CA LEU A 672 14.41 19.21 10.17
C LEU A 672 15.81 19.81 10.01
N THR A 673 16.85 19.02 10.29
CA THR A 673 18.25 19.44 10.11
C THR A 673 18.99 18.41 9.28
N TRP A 674 19.65 18.85 8.21
CA TRP A 674 20.47 17.98 7.37
C TRP A 674 21.83 17.69 8.03
N VAL A 675 22.29 16.44 7.98
CA VAL A 675 23.63 16.06 8.47
C VAL A 675 24.61 16.00 7.29
N ASP A 676 25.59 16.91 7.25
CA ASP A 676 26.51 17.02 6.10
C ASP A 676 27.72 16.08 6.20
N CYS A 677 27.48 14.77 6.08
CA CYS A 677 28.53 13.73 6.08
C CYS A 677 28.72 13.04 4.71
N PHE A 678 27.89 13.36 3.70
CA PHE A 678 27.85 12.58 2.45
C PHE A 678 29.15 12.68 1.63
N GLY A 679 29.76 13.86 1.60
CA GLY A 679 30.95 14.13 0.78
C GLY A 679 32.13 13.21 1.10
N GLY A 680 32.23 12.73 2.35
CA GLY A 680 33.30 11.84 2.80
C GLY A 680 33.14 10.37 2.41
N PHE A 681 31.97 9.96 1.89
CA PHE A 681 31.74 8.56 1.49
C PHE A 681 32.39 8.21 0.14
N LEU A 682 32.56 9.18 -0.74
CA LEU A 682 33.00 8.94 -2.11
C LEU A 682 34.50 9.20 -2.24
N ASP A 683 35.19 8.27 -2.89
CA ASP A 683 36.56 8.48 -3.33
C ASP A 683 36.57 9.60 -4.40
N PRO A 684 37.30 10.71 -4.20
CA PRO A 684 37.24 11.86 -5.11
C PRO A 684 37.73 11.56 -6.53
N ALA A 685 38.60 10.56 -6.70
CA ALA A 685 39.18 10.22 -8.00
C ALA A 685 38.24 9.35 -8.84
N SER A 686 37.56 8.39 -8.22
CA SER A 686 36.73 7.39 -8.88
C SER A 686 35.23 7.66 -8.80
N GLY A 687 34.79 8.52 -7.86
CA GLY A 687 33.37 8.74 -7.56
C GLY A 687 32.65 7.51 -6.99
N LYS A 688 33.41 6.45 -6.64
CA LYS A 688 32.87 5.23 -6.03
C LYS A 688 32.86 5.35 -4.51
N LEU A 689 32.09 4.49 -3.85
CA LEU A 689 32.19 4.35 -2.39
C LEU A 689 33.62 3.92 -2.03
N ASP A 690 34.28 4.71 -1.16
CA ASP A 690 35.60 4.38 -0.63
C ASP A 690 35.56 3.00 0.06
N ALA A 691 36.55 2.16 -0.24
CA ALA A 691 36.61 0.79 0.24
C ALA A 691 36.59 0.70 1.78
N ARG A 692 37.08 1.72 2.49
CA ARG A 692 37.10 1.79 3.96
C ARG A 692 35.70 1.85 4.58
N TRP A 693 34.69 2.24 3.79
CA TRP A 693 33.30 2.32 4.25
C TRP A 693 32.47 1.09 3.90
N ARG A 694 33.05 0.06 3.28
CA ARG A 694 32.33 -1.16 2.90
C ARG A 694 32.32 -2.15 4.05
N LEU A 695 31.14 -2.62 4.45
CA LEU A 695 31.00 -3.73 5.38
C LEU A 695 30.81 -5.05 4.62
N ASP A 696 29.64 -5.22 4.02
CA ASP A 696 29.17 -6.49 3.45
C ASP A 696 28.68 -6.39 2.00
N GLY A 697 29.02 -5.27 1.33
CA GLY A 697 28.56 -4.94 -0.02
C GLY A 697 27.21 -4.21 -0.06
N THR A 698 26.49 -4.13 1.05
CA THR A 698 25.19 -3.44 1.15
C THR A 698 25.08 -2.45 2.31
N HIS A 699 25.94 -2.57 3.33
CA HIS A 699 25.95 -1.68 4.49
C HIS A 699 27.28 -0.92 4.62
N LEU A 700 27.21 0.23 5.31
CA LEU A 700 28.37 1.03 5.66
C LEU A 700 29.10 0.39 6.85
N HIS A 701 30.43 0.37 6.80
CA HIS A 701 31.28 -0.05 7.90
C HIS A 701 31.19 0.93 9.07
N PRO A 702 30.98 0.52 10.35
CA PRO A 702 30.81 1.41 11.51
C PRO A 702 31.90 2.48 11.72
N ARG A 703 33.02 2.40 11.02
CA ARG A 703 34.14 3.35 11.08
C ARG A 703 33.76 4.75 10.59
N TYR A 704 32.78 4.85 9.69
CA TYR A 704 32.29 6.15 9.23
C TYR A 704 31.66 6.99 10.35
N LEU A 705 31.25 6.34 11.45
CA LEU A 705 30.59 7.03 12.54
C LEU A 705 31.54 8.02 13.23
N ASP A 706 32.78 7.61 13.49
CA ASP A 706 33.78 8.46 14.13
C ASP A 706 34.42 9.43 13.12
N GLU A 707 34.67 8.96 11.89
CA GLU A 707 35.42 9.75 10.90
C GLU A 707 34.56 10.75 10.12
N LEU A 708 33.25 10.52 9.98
CA LEU A 708 32.34 11.36 9.18
C LEU A 708 31.12 11.84 9.97
N LEU A 709 30.41 10.95 10.68
CA LEU A 709 29.16 11.31 11.34
C LEU A 709 29.39 12.21 12.56
N ALA A 710 30.29 11.83 13.47
CA ALA A 710 30.57 12.59 14.68
C ALA A 710 31.05 14.03 14.39
N PRO A 711 31.99 14.28 13.45
CA PRO A 711 32.33 15.63 13.03
C PRO A 711 31.14 16.40 12.45
N ALA A 712 30.31 15.75 11.62
CA ALA A 712 29.13 16.37 11.02
C ALA A 712 28.07 16.75 12.08
N LEU A 713 27.91 15.93 13.13
CA LEU A 713 27.03 16.24 14.25
C LEU A 713 27.58 17.38 15.12
N GLY A 714 28.90 17.45 15.34
CA GLY A 714 29.53 18.53 16.11
C GLY A 714 29.45 19.89 15.41
N ALA A 715 29.34 19.91 14.07
CA ALA A 715 29.08 21.13 13.32
C ALA A 715 27.63 21.65 13.48
N LEU A 716 26.73 20.85 14.07
CA LEU A 716 25.39 21.26 14.43
C LEU A 716 25.41 21.68 15.90
N ASP A 717 24.77 22.80 16.26
CA ASP A 717 24.64 23.19 17.67
C ASP A 717 23.93 22.07 18.46
N PHE A 718 24.70 21.31 19.25
CA PHE A 718 24.26 20.08 19.92
C PHE A 718 24.04 20.20 21.43
#